data_AF-S5MAR1-F1
#
_entry.id   AF-S5MAR1-F1
#
_cell.length_a   1.000
_cell.length_b   1.000
_cell.length_c   1.000
_cell.angle_alpha   90.00
_cell.angle_beta   90.00
_cell.angle_gamma   90.00
#
_symmetry.space_group_name_H-M   'P 1'
#
loop_
_entity.id
_entity.type
_entity.pdbx_description
1 polymer ?
#
loop_
_entity_poly.entity_id
_entity_poly.type
_entity_poly.pdbx_seq_one_letter_code
_entity_poly.pdbx_strand_id
1 'polypeptide(L)'
;MKKFIKSSYFLIMMLFIYVPIAVMIVFSFNNGNSLNNWEGFSFKWYEYLINYSPFIKSITVSLFVAMVSTIISLIIGIMAVVGLSKIKRKTADNWVRVANIPLVNADVITAVALMILFVLAGAKFGILTLIAAHVSFNVPYVIITVLPFMNRIDKNILEASKDLGGSSRQTFYKVIFPILMPCIITAAAICFAMSFDDFIISYFTGGDQTNVSTFIYTAKRMQPYINAFGTILVAVIIFVILVWNIIQISLQRRKDIKFQIKNGDYKLKRRSNLEKDIEYFQNCILNNSSIKLSKNPNNWIKYRFLQIQLKFLNSKNHDKKISKLEWKKELLSKEIKSEKRIFLISEKLKIKKSQIENKIKTIKNEKKLIKFEQIINKLDKKINNYEKEIQWINERNELDKEKARQIENQILDLNQELANLINPTQKELSWYKKKINSLTIKMNYLLEGRNNWKLRTTIEKLAIMRQKNEEQAREKYLLFKEAEKKVYINTSLVKKLNNKIKKMQELNEISELEKSNLVKFEKRRKEKIDWFKEFYQNKIFLKKNKLDKIYQEIKSKKDKFFPNVLEEDYIPRKNNWIKRNWKQMIMGSSLLISFSLLTTAYALNNVYDLVIGNWGSYIDPTLLTQFENENGVKINYQQYDSNESLYNKTYTFNYDMMVPSDYMVQKMAGEGMLQEIDWSKVENINSPLDSNSGGKDLTYNEGLNNVQKESVIIDSENGEQKDIRNYSIPWFWGDVRIVFNLGYLNSNGEFVRNQKLVDFLEESNVLKEDFNPTENEWYQIDPDKLSWNILWEAANKGLNLALNEDPKNVFMYGFEKLYGNVGTKNDLTVNDVKLTKKEQIDNVAEEINKLISKNNVGLYGDQLLDKVHNKEFDIAVMYNGDLLWATDDEYSSEDEEEISNEITDLDDENSSKEESDFKFTIISEIPNKSIQNVKVNDVEVKNESTNLWSDNLVINKANRNIDLTYKFINFIFSYDSQIAQVEETRTTSGFEEIIQEIKNNSGVQWEKWYLPHQEGQAFGFDEKFDNYLVDKFNEIISTKH
;
A
#
# COMPACT_ATOMS: atom_id res chain seq x y z
N MET A 1 5.19 28.61 -16.20
CA MET A 1 4.89 27.35 -16.92
C MET A 1 5.65 26.14 -16.36
N LYS A 2 6.98 26.01 -16.44
CA LYS A 2 7.70 24.80 -15.97
C LYS A 2 7.46 24.38 -14.50
N LYS A 3 7.30 25.32 -13.56
CA LYS A 3 6.95 24.99 -12.16
C LYS A 3 5.49 24.56 -12.01
N PHE A 4 4.58 25.21 -12.73
CA PHE A 4 3.16 24.87 -12.74
C PHE A 4 2.96 23.47 -13.31
N ILE A 5 3.51 23.18 -14.50
CA ILE A 5 3.45 21.85 -15.14
C ILE A 5 4.03 20.75 -14.23
N LYS A 6 5.17 21.00 -13.56
CA LYS A 6 5.75 20.04 -12.60
C LYS A 6 4.86 19.80 -11.38
N SER A 7 4.29 20.86 -10.82
CA SER A 7 3.39 20.75 -9.67
C SER A 7 2.06 20.09 -10.05
N SER A 8 1.49 20.40 -11.20
CA SER A 8 0.28 19.77 -11.72
C SER A 8 0.51 18.29 -12.03
N TYR A 9 1.61 17.93 -12.70
CA TYR A 9 1.97 16.53 -12.95
C TYR A 9 2.11 15.74 -11.64
N PHE A 10 2.81 16.30 -10.65
CA PHE A 10 2.92 15.66 -9.34
C PHE A 10 1.57 15.54 -8.64
N LEU A 11 0.71 16.56 -8.71
CA LEU A 11 -0.63 16.51 -8.12
C LEU A 11 -1.48 15.41 -8.77
N ILE A 12 -1.45 15.30 -10.11
CA ILE A 12 -2.18 14.25 -10.85
C ILE A 12 -1.70 12.87 -10.41
N MET A 13 -0.37 12.65 -10.33
CA MET A 13 0.18 11.38 -9.83
C MET A 13 -0.26 11.08 -8.39
N MET A 14 -0.31 12.08 -7.52
CA MET A 14 -0.78 11.90 -6.15
C MET A 14 -2.27 11.57 -6.12
N LEU A 15 -3.11 12.29 -6.88
CA LEU A 15 -4.54 12.00 -6.96
C LEU A 15 -4.79 10.59 -7.48
N PHE A 16 -4.11 10.18 -8.55
CA PHE A 16 -4.22 8.85 -9.11
C PHE A 16 -3.91 7.73 -8.09
N ILE A 17 -2.91 7.94 -7.22
CA ILE A 17 -2.55 6.96 -6.19
C ILE A 17 -3.49 6.99 -4.98
N TYR A 18 -3.92 8.18 -4.53
CA TYR A 18 -4.63 8.32 -3.26
C TYR A 18 -6.17 8.34 -3.38
N VAL A 19 -6.73 8.66 -4.55
CA VAL A 19 -8.18 8.68 -4.75
C VAL A 19 -8.78 7.27 -4.56
N PRO A 20 -8.27 6.19 -5.18
CA PRO A 20 -8.82 4.85 -4.95
C PRO A 20 -8.78 4.42 -3.47
N ILE A 21 -7.70 4.76 -2.77
CA ILE A 21 -7.57 4.49 -1.32
C ILE A 21 -8.60 5.28 -0.52
N ALA A 22 -8.87 6.54 -0.89
CA ALA A 22 -9.87 7.36 -0.23
C ALA A 22 -11.29 6.82 -0.47
N VAL A 23 -11.59 6.40 -1.70
CA VAL A 23 -12.88 5.77 -2.07
C VAL A 23 -13.07 4.49 -1.27
N MET A 24 -12.08 3.59 -1.25
CA MET A 24 -12.09 2.37 -0.42
C MET A 24 -12.36 2.69 1.06
N ILE A 25 -11.74 3.74 1.61
CA ILE A 25 -12.00 4.18 3.00
C ILE A 25 -13.43 4.65 3.19
N VAL A 26 -14.01 5.39 2.24
CA VAL A 26 -15.40 5.81 2.34
C VAL A 26 -16.32 4.60 2.33
N PHE A 27 -16.20 3.71 1.34
CA PHE A 27 -17.04 2.51 1.19
C PHE A 27 -16.85 1.47 2.30
N SER A 28 -15.76 1.54 3.07
CA SER A 28 -15.62 0.74 4.29
C SER A 28 -16.69 1.02 5.34
N PHE A 29 -17.32 2.20 5.28
CA PHE A 29 -18.41 2.60 6.17
C PHE A 29 -19.78 2.44 5.51
N ASN A 30 -19.89 1.73 4.38
CA ASN A 30 -21.18 1.48 3.74
C ASN A 30 -22.05 0.57 4.63
N ASN A 31 -23.36 0.79 4.64
CA ASN A 31 -24.31 -0.08 5.34
C ASN A 31 -24.71 -1.29 4.49
N GLY A 32 -24.76 -1.10 3.17
CA GLY A 32 -25.11 -2.09 2.17
C GLY A 32 -24.06 -3.17 1.94
N ASN A 33 -24.45 -4.18 1.19
CA ASN A 33 -23.57 -5.24 0.70
C ASN A 33 -22.89 -4.86 -0.63
N SER A 34 -23.41 -3.86 -1.36
CA SER A 34 -22.79 -3.34 -2.58
C SER A 34 -21.49 -2.57 -2.27
N LEU A 35 -20.53 -2.71 -3.19
CA LEU A 35 -19.25 -2.00 -3.14
C LEU A 35 -19.27 -0.65 -3.85
N ASN A 36 -20.29 -0.44 -4.67
CA ASN A 36 -20.39 0.67 -5.60
C ASN A 36 -21.50 1.65 -5.17
N ASN A 37 -22.58 1.13 -4.57
CA ASN A 37 -23.71 1.94 -4.13
C ASN A 37 -23.62 2.33 -2.66
N TRP A 38 -23.71 3.64 -2.37
CA TRP A 38 -23.71 4.15 -1.01
C TRP A 38 -25.11 4.08 -0.39
N GLU A 39 -25.32 3.12 0.51
CA GLU A 39 -26.61 2.87 1.19
C GLU A 39 -26.67 3.46 2.61
N GLY A 40 -25.63 4.19 3.03
CA GLY A 40 -25.58 4.88 4.31
C GLY A 40 -24.36 4.54 5.16
N PHE A 41 -24.17 5.28 6.26
CA PHE A 41 -23.00 5.13 7.13
C PHE A 41 -23.22 4.05 8.21
N SER A 42 -22.30 3.08 8.32
CA SER A 42 -22.35 1.97 9.28
C SER A 42 -20.97 1.49 9.71
N PHE A 43 -20.90 0.83 10.87
CA PHE A 43 -19.72 0.10 11.35
C PHE A 43 -19.89 -1.42 11.27
N LYS A 44 -21.00 -1.91 10.69
CA LYS A 44 -21.36 -3.33 10.58
C LYS A 44 -20.19 -4.19 10.08
N TRP A 45 -19.50 -3.75 9.03
CA TRP A 45 -18.40 -4.49 8.43
C TRP A 45 -17.14 -4.61 9.29
N TYR A 46 -16.90 -3.63 10.18
CA TYR A 46 -15.82 -3.72 11.17
C TYR A 46 -16.13 -4.76 12.24
N GLU A 47 -17.39 -4.86 12.66
CA GLU A 47 -17.86 -5.88 13.60
C GLU A 47 -17.82 -7.27 12.97
N TYR A 48 -18.34 -7.39 11.74
CA TYR A 48 -18.29 -8.63 10.96
C TYR A 48 -16.85 -9.12 10.77
N LEU A 49 -15.92 -8.22 10.42
CA LEU A 49 -14.51 -8.55 10.26
C LEU A 49 -13.91 -9.15 11.54
N ILE A 50 -14.21 -8.58 12.72
CA ILE A 50 -13.60 -9.02 13.98
C ILE A 50 -14.22 -10.32 14.50
N ASN A 51 -15.54 -10.49 14.35
CA ASN A 51 -16.29 -11.55 15.03
C ASN A 51 -16.62 -12.76 14.15
N TYR A 52 -16.84 -12.58 12.85
CA TYR A 52 -17.49 -13.58 12.00
C TYR A 52 -16.74 -13.87 10.69
N SER A 53 -15.71 -13.09 10.34
CA SER A 53 -15.08 -13.22 9.04
C SER A 53 -14.04 -14.34 8.97
N PRO A 54 -14.11 -15.25 7.98
CA PRO A 54 -13.05 -16.23 7.71
C PRO A 54 -11.71 -15.56 7.36
N PHE A 55 -11.73 -14.28 6.98
CA PHE A 55 -10.57 -13.48 6.61
C PHE A 55 -9.56 -13.22 7.74
N ILE A 56 -9.97 -13.25 9.02
CA ILE A 56 -9.04 -13.06 10.16
C ILE A 56 -7.92 -14.11 10.19
N LYS A 57 -8.22 -15.33 9.72
CA LYS A 57 -7.25 -16.41 9.63
C LYS A 57 -6.13 -16.04 8.65
N SER A 58 -6.50 -15.53 7.46
CA SER A 58 -5.54 -15.14 6.42
C SER A 58 -4.64 -13.95 6.85
N ILE A 59 -5.19 -12.99 7.62
CA ILE A 59 -4.42 -11.91 8.24
C ILE A 59 -3.34 -12.46 9.18
N THR A 60 -3.68 -13.47 9.97
CA THR A 60 -2.74 -14.11 10.90
C THR A 60 -1.61 -14.81 10.15
N VAL A 61 -1.93 -15.55 9.09
CA VAL A 61 -0.96 -16.22 8.22
C VAL A 61 -0.03 -15.20 7.54
N SER A 62 -0.57 -14.15 6.91
CA SER A 62 0.24 -13.08 6.28
C SER A 62 1.19 -12.42 7.26
N LEU A 63 0.72 -12.02 8.45
CA LEU A 63 1.57 -11.39 9.46
C LEU A 63 2.67 -12.34 9.94
N PHE A 64 2.33 -13.60 10.19
CA PHE A 64 3.29 -14.61 10.64
C PHE A 64 4.37 -14.89 9.59
N VAL A 65 3.97 -15.18 8.36
CA VAL A 65 4.87 -15.44 7.22
C VAL A 65 5.75 -14.23 6.96
N ALA A 66 5.18 -13.02 6.89
CA ALA A 66 5.94 -11.78 6.66
C ALA A 66 6.98 -11.53 7.75
N MET A 67 6.63 -11.75 9.02
CA MET A 67 7.55 -11.56 10.14
C MET A 67 8.68 -12.60 10.14
N VAL A 68 8.36 -13.89 10.01
CA VAL A 68 9.34 -14.97 10.05
C VAL A 68 10.28 -14.91 8.84
N SER A 69 9.74 -14.77 7.64
CA SER A 69 10.55 -14.65 6.41
C SER A 69 11.47 -13.43 6.45
N THR A 70 11.00 -12.29 6.97
CA THR A 70 11.83 -11.08 7.15
C THR A 70 13.00 -11.34 8.11
N ILE A 71 12.75 -11.95 9.27
CA ILE A 71 13.80 -12.23 10.26
C ILE A 71 14.87 -13.15 9.65
N ILE A 72 14.45 -14.24 9.01
CA ILE A 72 15.35 -15.21 8.38
C ILE A 72 16.15 -14.54 7.25
N SER A 73 15.47 -13.75 6.40
CA SER A 73 16.10 -13.06 5.27
C SER A 73 17.10 -12.00 5.72
N LEU A 74 16.83 -11.28 6.82
CA LEU A 74 17.79 -10.35 7.40
C LEU A 74 19.05 -11.08 7.89
N ILE A 75 18.90 -12.22 8.56
CA ILE A 75 20.04 -13.00 9.04
C ILE A 75 20.89 -13.48 7.84
N ILE A 76 20.26 -14.14 6.87
CA ILE A 76 20.93 -14.67 5.68
C ILE A 76 21.55 -13.54 4.85
N GLY A 77 20.78 -12.48 4.57
CA GLY A 77 21.21 -11.34 3.78
C GLY A 77 22.35 -10.56 4.42
N ILE A 78 22.32 -10.31 5.74
CA ILE A 78 23.44 -9.65 6.43
C ILE A 78 24.69 -10.53 6.41
N MET A 79 24.56 -11.84 6.59
CA MET A 79 25.68 -12.79 6.46
C MET A 79 26.28 -12.73 5.06
N ALA A 80 25.42 -12.75 4.03
CA ALA A 80 25.82 -12.62 2.63
C ALA A 80 26.55 -11.29 2.38
N VAL A 81 26.00 -10.15 2.82
CA VAL A 81 26.61 -8.83 2.66
C VAL A 81 27.98 -8.73 3.34
N VAL A 82 28.12 -9.28 4.55
CA VAL A 82 29.41 -9.31 5.25
C VAL A 82 30.41 -10.18 4.49
N GLY A 83 30.00 -11.30 3.91
CA GLY A 83 30.84 -12.15 3.05
C GLY A 83 31.26 -11.45 1.76
N LEU A 84 30.29 -10.92 1.01
CA LEU A 84 30.48 -10.21 -0.25
C LEU A 84 31.39 -8.98 -0.10
N SER A 85 31.32 -8.29 1.04
CA SER A 85 32.18 -7.12 1.32
C SER A 85 33.67 -7.46 1.47
N LYS A 86 34.03 -8.73 1.68
CA LYS A 86 35.42 -9.18 1.90
C LYS A 86 36.09 -9.76 0.66
N ILE A 87 35.34 -10.15 -0.36
CA ILE A 87 35.88 -10.74 -1.58
C ILE A 87 36.16 -9.67 -2.65
N LYS A 88 36.81 -10.06 -3.76
CA LYS A 88 37.12 -9.13 -4.87
C LYS A 88 35.82 -8.63 -5.50
N ARG A 89 35.82 -7.38 -5.97
CA ARG A 89 34.63 -6.72 -6.54
C ARG A 89 33.99 -7.52 -7.68
N LYS A 90 34.78 -7.99 -8.66
CA LYS A 90 34.26 -8.80 -9.79
C LYS A 90 33.51 -10.06 -9.32
N THR A 91 34.07 -10.78 -8.35
CA THR A 91 33.43 -11.98 -7.79
C THR A 91 32.20 -11.64 -6.98
N ALA A 92 32.23 -10.55 -6.19
CA ALA A 92 31.06 -10.07 -5.46
C ALA A 92 29.91 -9.70 -6.42
N ASP A 93 30.20 -8.94 -7.46
CA ASP A 93 29.21 -8.49 -8.44
C ASP A 93 28.53 -9.69 -9.14
N ASN A 94 29.27 -10.77 -9.44
CA ASN A 94 28.69 -11.99 -10.01
C ASN A 94 27.76 -12.71 -9.03
N TRP A 95 28.17 -12.86 -7.76
CA TRP A 95 27.30 -13.47 -6.75
C TRP A 95 26.05 -12.64 -6.46
N VAL A 96 26.16 -11.31 -6.49
CA VAL A 96 24.99 -10.42 -6.39
C VAL A 96 24.04 -10.61 -7.56
N ARG A 97 24.54 -10.79 -8.79
CA ARG A 97 23.70 -11.10 -9.96
C ARG A 97 22.92 -12.40 -9.78
N VAL A 98 23.60 -13.46 -9.32
CA VAL A 98 22.96 -14.75 -9.05
C VAL A 98 21.91 -14.63 -7.94
N ALA A 99 22.25 -13.96 -6.84
CA ALA A 99 21.34 -13.76 -5.72
C ALA A 99 20.10 -12.93 -6.10
N ASN A 100 20.19 -12.08 -7.13
CA ASN A 100 19.10 -11.20 -7.55
C ASN A 100 18.25 -11.78 -8.70
N ILE A 101 18.47 -13.02 -9.14
CA ILE A 101 17.63 -13.66 -10.18
C ILE A 101 16.12 -13.58 -9.84
N PRO A 102 15.68 -13.88 -8.59
CA PRO A 102 14.26 -13.80 -8.24
C PRO A 102 13.65 -12.40 -8.41
N LEU A 103 14.46 -11.34 -8.31
CA LEU A 103 14.01 -9.94 -8.42
C LEU A 103 13.90 -9.45 -9.86
N VAL A 104 14.55 -10.15 -10.80
CA VAL A 104 14.58 -9.78 -12.23
C VAL A 104 13.53 -10.55 -13.03
N ASN A 105 13.21 -11.76 -12.59
CA ASN A 105 12.19 -12.59 -13.22
C ASN A 105 10.77 -12.10 -12.86
N ALA A 106 9.79 -12.42 -13.71
CA ALA A 106 8.39 -12.27 -13.34
C ALA A 106 8.06 -13.18 -12.14
N ASP A 107 7.22 -12.71 -11.23
CA ASP A 107 6.88 -13.43 -9.99
C ASP A 107 6.32 -14.83 -10.28
N VAL A 108 5.51 -14.98 -11.34
CA VAL A 108 4.96 -16.27 -11.78
C VAL A 108 6.06 -17.27 -12.13
N ILE A 109 7.12 -16.83 -12.82
CA ILE A 109 8.25 -17.71 -13.19
C ILE A 109 8.97 -18.17 -11.93
N THR A 110 9.19 -17.26 -10.98
CA THR A 110 9.82 -17.60 -9.69
C THR A 110 8.94 -18.57 -8.90
N ALA A 111 7.64 -18.36 -8.87
CA ALA A 111 6.68 -19.20 -8.17
C ALA A 111 6.66 -20.63 -8.74
N VAL A 112 6.49 -20.77 -10.06
CA VAL A 112 6.50 -22.07 -10.74
C VAL A 112 7.84 -22.79 -10.57
N ALA A 113 8.96 -22.07 -10.67
CA ALA A 113 10.28 -22.66 -10.46
C ALA A 113 10.46 -23.19 -9.02
N LEU A 114 9.98 -22.46 -8.01
CA LEU A 114 10.00 -22.90 -6.61
C LEU A 114 9.05 -24.08 -6.36
N MET A 115 7.86 -24.07 -6.97
CA MET A 115 6.92 -25.17 -6.92
C MET A 115 7.55 -26.46 -7.46
N ILE A 116 8.12 -26.41 -8.67
CA ILE A 116 8.82 -27.55 -9.29
C ILE A 116 9.98 -28.02 -8.40
N LEU A 117 10.77 -27.08 -7.83
CA LEU A 117 11.86 -27.41 -6.92
C LEU A 117 11.36 -28.16 -5.67
N PHE A 118 10.26 -27.72 -5.06
CA PHE A 118 9.68 -28.38 -3.89
C PHE A 118 9.12 -29.76 -4.21
N VAL A 119 8.45 -29.91 -5.36
CA VAL A 119 7.97 -31.21 -5.85
C VAL A 119 9.15 -32.17 -6.06
N LEU A 120 10.20 -31.73 -6.77
CA LEU A 120 11.41 -32.55 -6.99
C LEU A 120 12.15 -32.89 -5.69
N ALA A 121 12.06 -32.03 -4.68
CA ALA A 121 12.62 -32.28 -3.35
C ALA A 121 11.75 -33.20 -2.48
N GLY A 122 10.54 -33.57 -2.94
CA GLY A 122 9.56 -34.33 -2.15
C GLY A 122 9.03 -33.53 -0.94
N ALA A 123 9.07 -32.20 -1.00
CA ALA A 123 8.58 -31.36 0.08
C ALA A 123 7.05 -31.27 0.01
N LYS A 124 6.38 -31.53 1.13
CA LYS A 124 4.94 -31.25 1.28
C LYS A 124 4.73 -29.74 1.34
N PHE A 125 3.82 -29.24 0.50
CA PHE A 125 3.42 -27.85 0.51
C PHE A 125 2.74 -27.48 1.83
N GLY A 126 3.01 -26.26 2.30
CA GLY A 126 2.49 -25.75 3.56
C GLY A 126 3.31 -24.55 4.04
N ILE A 127 3.25 -24.27 5.34
CA ILE A 127 3.91 -23.08 5.92
C ILE A 127 5.43 -23.05 5.71
N LEU A 128 6.08 -24.22 5.67
CA LEU A 128 7.54 -24.30 5.50
C LEU A 128 7.96 -23.96 4.08
N THR A 129 7.26 -24.48 3.06
CA THR A 129 7.52 -24.15 1.66
C THR A 129 7.18 -22.69 1.39
N LEU A 130 6.10 -22.17 1.99
CA LEU A 130 5.73 -20.76 1.93
C LEU A 130 6.80 -19.85 2.50
N ILE A 131 7.26 -20.10 3.74
CA ILE A 131 8.34 -19.30 4.36
C ILE A 131 9.63 -19.42 3.55
N ALA A 132 9.99 -20.61 3.06
CA ALA A 132 11.18 -20.80 2.26
C ALA A 132 11.13 -20.02 0.94
N ALA A 133 9.98 -20.03 0.27
CA ALA A 133 9.73 -19.25 -0.94
C ALA A 133 9.87 -17.75 -0.66
N HIS A 134 9.27 -17.26 0.43
CA HIS A 134 9.37 -15.85 0.82
C HIS A 134 10.79 -15.44 1.20
N VAL A 135 11.55 -16.32 1.84
CA VAL A 135 12.97 -16.08 2.12
C VAL A 135 13.77 -15.97 0.83
N SER A 136 13.45 -16.77 -0.19
CA SER A 136 14.19 -16.79 -1.45
C SER A 136 14.17 -15.44 -2.18
N PHE A 137 13.03 -14.74 -2.20
CA PHE A 137 12.91 -13.42 -2.83
C PHE A 137 13.24 -12.26 -1.87
N ASN A 138 13.09 -12.43 -0.55
CA ASN A 138 13.42 -11.39 0.42
C ASN A 138 14.93 -11.21 0.65
N VAL A 139 15.73 -12.28 0.59
CA VAL A 139 17.19 -12.18 0.71
C VAL A 139 17.81 -11.19 -0.31
N PRO A 140 17.45 -11.21 -1.61
CA PRO A 140 17.88 -10.18 -2.56
C PRO A 140 17.58 -8.76 -2.10
N TYR A 141 16.36 -8.48 -1.61
CA TYR A 141 15.99 -7.16 -1.08
C TYR A 141 16.91 -6.70 0.06
N VAL A 142 17.30 -7.61 0.96
CA VAL A 142 18.27 -7.30 2.02
C VAL A 142 19.65 -7.00 1.42
N ILE A 143 20.12 -7.78 0.46
CA ILE A 143 21.43 -7.59 -0.17
C ILE A 143 21.50 -6.24 -0.88
N ILE A 144 20.54 -5.91 -1.74
CA ILE A 144 20.54 -4.64 -2.49
C ILE A 144 20.44 -3.42 -1.57
N THR A 145 19.76 -3.57 -0.43
CA THR A 145 19.57 -2.47 0.52
C THR A 145 20.82 -2.28 1.39
N VAL A 146 21.39 -3.36 1.93
CA VAL A 146 22.46 -3.29 2.95
C VAL A 146 23.86 -3.25 2.34
N LEU A 147 24.11 -3.92 1.20
CA LEU A 147 25.44 -3.99 0.57
C LEU A 147 26.02 -2.61 0.20
N PRO A 148 25.26 -1.68 -0.41
CA PRO A 148 25.77 -0.34 -0.73
C PRO A 148 26.18 0.44 0.52
N PHE A 149 25.47 0.26 1.63
CA PHE A 149 25.80 0.89 2.91
C PHE A 149 27.04 0.27 3.55
N MET A 150 27.16 -1.07 3.53
CA MET A 150 28.35 -1.77 4.01
C MET A 150 29.62 -1.29 3.26
N ASN A 151 29.53 -1.13 1.94
CA ASN A 151 30.62 -0.65 1.11
C ASN A 151 31.00 0.82 1.36
N ARG A 152 30.13 1.61 1.99
CA ARG A 152 30.37 3.02 2.35
C ARG A 152 31.01 3.20 3.73
N ILE A 153 31.12 2.16 4.54
CA ILE A 153 31.75 2.24 5.87
C ILE A 153 33.24 2.60 5.70
N ASP A 154 33.68 3.67 6.39
CA ASP A 154 35.09 4.06 6.38
C ASP A 154 35.96 2.95 7.01
N LYS A 155 36.89 2.42 6.20
CA LYS A 155 37.84 1.39 6.62
C LYS A 155 38.68 1.83 7.82
N ASN A 156 38.95 3.14 7.97
CA ASN A 156 39.69 3.66 9.12
C ASN A 156 38.98 3.38 10.44
N ILE A 157 37.64 3.31 10.47
CA ILE A 157 36.88 2.99 11.69
C ILE A 157 37.08 1.51 12.05
N LEU A 158 37.15 0.64 11.04
CA LEU A 158 37.41 -0.80 11.22
C LEU A 158 38.85 -1.05 11.67
N GLU A 159 39.81 -0.32 11.12
CA GLU A 159 41.22 -0.35 11.53
C GLU A 159 41.39 0.18 12.96
N ALA A 160 40.75 1.31 13.31
CA ALA A 160 40.77 1.86 14.66
C ALA A 160 40.20 0.88 15.71
N SER A 161 39.14 0.14 15.36
CA SER A 161 38.60 -0.93 16.23
C SER A 161 39.64 -2.02 16.50
N LYS A 162 40.40 -2.43 15.47
CA LYS A 162 41.46 -3.44 15.61
C LYS A 162 42.67 -2.91 16.37
N ASP A 163 43.04 -1.65 16.16
CA ASP A 163 44.13 -0.98 16.90
C ASP A 163 43.83 -0.89 18.40
N LEU A 164 42.56 -0.74 18.78
CA LEU A 164 42.10 -0.81 20.17
C LEU A 164 42.02 -2.25 20.74
N GLY A 165 42.55 -3.25 20.02
CA GLY A 165 42.52 -4.66 20.42
C GLY A 165 41.17 -5.36 20.15
N GLY A 166 40.30 -4.74 19.36
CA GLY A 166 38.98 -5.29 19.03
C GLY A 166 39.08 -6.54 18.14
N SER A 167 38.52 -7.66 18.60
CA SER A 167 38.39 -8.87 17.77
C SER A 167 37.39 -8.65 16.61
N SER A 168 37.41 -9.50 15.58
CA SER A 168 36.46 -9.40 14.46
C SER A 168 35.00 -9.44 14.91
N ARG A 169 34.69 -10.28 15.91
CA ARG A 169 33.36 -10.37 16.53
C ARG A 169 33.00 -9.07 17.26
N GLN A 170 33.93 -8.51 18.04
CA GLN A 170 33.71 -7.24 18.73
C GLN A 170 33.53 -6.08 17.74
N THR A 171 34.35 -6.03 16.69
CA THR A 171 34.26 -5.01 15.64
C THR A 171 32.91 -5.11 14.92
N PHE A 172 32.42 -6.31 14.64
CA PHE A 172 31.09 -6.49 14.06
C PHE A 172 29.99 -5.92 14.96
N TYR A 173 29.85 -6.42 16.19
CA TYR A 173 28.72 -6.05 17.06
C TYR A 173 28.81 -4.62 17.63
N LYS A 174 30.01 -4.07 17.83
CA LYS A 174 30.19 -2.73 18.42
C LYS A 174 30.37 -1.61 17.40
N VAL A 175 30.74 -1.93 16.15
CA VAL A 175 31.04 -0.93 15.13
C VAL A 175 30.17 -1.13 13.89
N ILE A 176 30.27 -2.28 13.22
CA ILE A 176 29.58 -2.51 11.94
C ILE A 176 28.06 -2.55 12.13
N PHE A 177 27.57 -3.40 13.03
CA PHE A 177 26.14 -3.62 13.23
C PHE A 177 25.39 -2.33 13.66
N PRO A 178 25.88 -1.52 14.61
CA PRO A 178 25.25 -0.24 14.94
C PRO A 178 25.23 0.77 13.78
N ILE A 179 26.26 0.78 12.93
CA ILE A 179 26.30 1.64 11.74
C ILE A 179 25.28 1.17 10.69
N LEU A 180 25.12 -0.14 10.51
CA LEU A 180 24.17 -0.72 9.57
C LEU A 180 22.72 -0.70 10.08
N MET A 181 22.48 -0.54 11.38
CA MET A 181 21.15 -0.64 12.00
C MET A 181 20.04 0.17 11.29
N PRO A 182 20.24 1.45 10.89
CA PRO A 182 19.19 2.20 10.18
C PRO A 182 18.81 1.57 8.83
N CYS A 183 19.81 1.03 8.14
CA CYS A 183 19.63 0.36 6.86
C CYS A 183 18.99 -1.03 7.03
N ILE A 184 19.37 -1.77 8.08
CA ILE A 184 18.74 -3.05 8.45
C ILE A 184 17.25 -2.86 8.75
N ILE A 185 16.87 -1.81 9.50
CA ILE A 185 15.46 -1.49 9.76
C ILE A 185 14.71 -1.18 8.45
N THR A 186 15.36 -0.47 7.52
CA THR A 186 14.77 -0.16 6.21
C THR A 186 14.58 -1.44 5.38
N ALA A 187 15.59 -2.31 5.33
CA ALA A 187 15.51 -3.61 4.67
C ALA A 187 14.41 -4.49 5.28
N ALA A 188 14.28 -4.49 6.61
CA ALA A 188 13.24 -5.21 7.33
C ALA A 188 11.84 -4.76 6.91
N ALA A 189 11.62 -3.44 6.83
CA ALA A 189 10.32 -2.89 6.41
C ALA A 189 9.99 -3.24 4.95
N ILE A 190 10.98 -3.23 4.05
CA ILE A 190 10.80 -3.64 2.65
C ILE A 190 10.46 -5.13 2.56
N CYS A 191 11.23 -6.00 3.22
CA CYS A 191 10.96 -7.45 3.19
C CYS A 191 9.61 -7.79 3.80
N PHE A 192 9.24 -7.11 4.88
CA PHE A 192 7.93 -7.30 5.50
C PHE A 192 6.82 -6.89 4.54
N ALA A 193 6.93 -5.73 3.90
CA ALA A 193 5.93 -5.26 2.93
C ALA A 193 5.77 -6.24 1.76
N MET A 194 6.88 -6.58 1.08
CA MET A 194 6.88 -7.50 -0.07
C MET A 194 6.42 -8.92 0.27
N SER A 195 6.52 -9.32 1.54
CA SER A 195 6.10 -10.65 1.99
C SER A 195 4.65 -10.68 2.45
N PHE A 196 4.13 -9.54 2.91
CA PHE A 196 2.77 -9.40 3.40
C PHE A 196 1.76 -9.28 2.25
N ASP A 197 2.14 -8.64 1.14
CA ASP A 197 1.29 -8.40 -0.03
C ASP A 197 1.43 -9.44 -1.15
N ASP A 198 2.37 -10.39 -1.04
CA ASP A 198 2.59 -11.39 -2.08
C ASP A 198 1.39 -12.32 -2.28
N PHE A 199 0.87 -12.35 -3.51
CA PHE A 199 -0.16 -13.28 -3.95
C PHE A 199 0.46 -14.47 -4.70
N ILE A 200 1.29 -14.18 -5.71
CA ILE A 200 1.66 -15.14 -6.74
C ILE A 200 2.51 -16.27 -6.16
N ILE A 201 3.57 -15.93 -5.43
CA ILE A 201 4.47 -16.97 -4.88
C ILE A 201 3.73 -17.76 -3.81
N SER A 202 2.92 -17.09 -2.99
CA SER A 202 2.08 -17.69 -1.96
C SER A 202 1.08 -18.69 -2.51
N TYR A 203 0.40 -18.36 -3.61
CA TYR A 203 -0.58 -19.24 -4.24
C TYR A 203 0.02 -20.59 -4.67
N PHE A 204 1.21 -20.58 -5.29
CA PHE A 204 1.86 -21.79 -5.78
C PHE A 204 2.70 -22.55 -4.73
N THR A 205 3.08 -21.91 -3.62
CA THR A 205 3.99 -22.51 -2.63
C THR A 205 3.38 -22.67 -1.24
N GLY A 206 2.20 -22.12 -1.01
CA GLY A 206 1.49 -22.09 0.26
C GLY A 206 0.80 -23.40 0.65
N GLY A 207 0.35 -24.19 -0.33
CA GLY A 207 -0.49 -25.36 -0.07
C GLY A 207 -1.75 -24.96 0.69
N ASP A 208 -2.01 -25.60 1.83
CA ASP A 208 -3.20 -25.34 2.68
C ASP A 208 -3.25 -23.96 3.37
N GLN A 209 -2.18 -23.18 3.23
CA GLN A 209 -1.99 -21.89 3.85
C GLN A 209 -2.57 -20.76 3.00
N THR A 210 -3.66 -20.15 3.44
CA THR A 210 -4.21 -18.95 2.80
C THR A 210 -3.72 -17.68 3.48
N ASN A 211 -3.02 -16.85 2.72
CA ASN A 211 -2.62 -15.51 3.15
C ASN A 211 -3.68 -14.48 2.69
N VAL A 212 -3.58 -13.23 3.14
CA VAL A 212 -4.51 -12.14 2.81
C VAL A 212 -4.68 -11.98 1.30
N SER A 213 -3.58 -11.91 0.55
CA SER A 213 -3.63 -11.65 -0.88
C SER A 213 -4.25 -12.81 -1.66
N THR A 214 -3.93 -14.06 -1.29
CA THR A 214 -4.57 -15.26 -1.84
C THR A 214 -6.06 -15.28 -1.52
N PHE A 215 -6.45 -15.01 -0.27
CA PHE A 215 -7.86 -14.98 0.11
C PHE A 215 -8.66 -13.95 -0.69
N ILE A 216 -8.14 -12.74 -0.84
CA ILE A 216 -8.79 -11.68 -1.62
C ILE A 216 -8.87 -12.09 -3.08
N TYR A 217 -7.77 -12.58 -3.68
CA TYR A 217 -7.77 -12.93 -5.10
C TYR A 217 -8.71 -14.10 -5.44
N THR A 218 -8.85 -15.09 -4.56
CA THR A 218 -9.72 -16.25 -4.79
C THR A 218 -11.18 -16.01 -4.42
N ALA A 219 -11.53 -14.86 -3.84
CA ALA A 219 -12.91 -14.57 -3.47
C ALA A 219 -13.70 -14.08 -4.70
N LYS A 220 -14.73 -14.84 -5.10
CA LYS A 220 -15.57 -14.55 -6.28
C LYS A 220 -16.31 -13.21 -6.17
N ARG A 221 -16.75 -12.82 -4.96
CA ARG A 221 -17.38 -11.52 -4.68
C ARG A 221 -16.61 -10.78 -3.58
N MET A 222 -16.12 -9.59 -3.89
CA MET A 222 -15.53 -8.69 -2.92
C MET A 222 -16.63 -8.21 -1.97
N GLN A 223 -16.38 -8.23 -0.67
CA GLN A 223 -17.34 -7.79 0.35
C GLN A 223 -16.81 -6.55 1.07
N PRO A 224 -17.66 -5.63 1.56
CA PRO A 224 -17.20 -4.38 2.16
C PRO A 224 -16.31 -4.54 3.42
N TYR A 225 -16.29 -5.71 4.07
CA TYR A 225 -15.33 -6.00 5.14
C TYR A 225 -13.86 -5.97 4.69
N ILE A 226 -13.58 -6.21 3.39
CA ILE A 226 -12.23 -6.09 2.82
C ILE A 226 -11.79 -4.61 2.81
N ASN A 227 -12.71 -3.70 2.49
CA ASN A 227 -12.47 -2.25 2.57
C ASN A 227 -12.25 -1.80 4.03
N ALA A 228 -12.99 -2.37 4.99
CA ALA A 228 -12.77 -2.13 6.41
C ALA A 228 -11.36 -2.55 6.86
N PHE A 229 -10.89 -3.71 6.43
CA PHE A 229 -9.50 -4.13 6.65
C PHE A 229 -8.48 -3.17 6.04
N GLY A 230 -8.66 -2.79 4.76
CA GLY A 230 -7.79 -1.84 4.08
C GLY A 230 -7.71 -0.51 4.84
N THR A 231 -8.84 -0.04 5.35
CA THR A 231 -8.93 1.18 6.18
C THR A 231 -8.17 1.05 7.49
N ILE A 232 -8.30 -0.08 8.20
CA ILE A 232 -7.51 -0.37 9.41
C ILE A 232 -6.01 -0.37 9.08
N LEU A 233 -5.60 -1.00 7.98
CA LEU A 233 -4.20 -1.08 7.57
C LEU A 233 -3.62 0.32 7.29
N VAL A 234 -4.36 1.17 6.55
CA VAL A 234 -3.98 2.57 6.33
C VAL A 234 -3.90 3.34 7.65
N ALA A 235 -4.86 3.16 8.55
CA ALA A 235 -4.86 3.80 9.87
C ALA A 235 -3.63 3.40 10.71
N VAL A 236 -3.24 2.12 10.69
CA VAL A 236 -2.04 1.62 11.36
C VAL A 236 -0.78 2.23 10.77
N ILE A 237 -0.65 2.32 9.44
CA ILE A 237 0.50 2.96 8.78
C ILE A 237 0.62 4.43 9.18
N ILE A 238 -0.49 5.17 9.11
CA ILE A 238 -0.54 6.59 9.53
C ILE A 238 -0.14 6.72 10.99
N PHE A 239 -0.67 5.86 11.87
CA PHE A 239 -0.34 5.85 13.29
C PHE A 239 1.16 5.64 13.55
N VAL A 240 1.78 4.65 12.90
CA VAL A 240 3.22 4.38 13.01
C VAL A 240 4.05 5.58 12.56
N ILE A 241 3.68 6.21 11.44
CA ILE A 241 4.36 7.40 10.92
C ILE A 241 4.24 8.59 11.88
N LEU A 242 3.04 8.84 12.43
CA LEU A 242 2.81 9.91 13.38
C LEU A 242 3.62 9.71 14.66
N VAL A 243 3.61 8.50 15.23
CA VAL A 243 4.40 8.16 16.42
C VAL A 243 5.89 8.36 16.16
N TRP A 244 6.41 7.87 15.02
CA TRP A 244 7.81 8.06 14.65
C TRP A 244 8.18 9.54 14.54
N ASN A 245 7.33 10.33 13.88
CA ASN A 245 7.54 11.78 13.76
C ASN A 245 7.51 12.49 15.11
N ILE A 246 6.58 12.14 16.01
CA ILE A 246 6.52 12.71 17.36
C ILE A 246 7.80 12.38 18.16
N ILE A 247 8.29 11.14 18.05
CA ILE A 247 9.55 10.71 18.69
C ILE A 247 10.72 11.53 18.15
N GLN A 248 10.86 11.65 16.83
CA GLN A 248 11.95 12.40 16.19
C GLN A 248 11.91 13.89 16.57
N ILE A 249 10.74 14.52 16.52
CA ILE A 249 10.55 15.91 16.95
C ILE A 249 10.92 16.08 18.42
N SER A 250 10.54 15.14 19.28
CA SER A 250 10.85 15.19 20.71
C SER A 250 12.35 15.04 20.98
N LEU A 251 13.04 14.15 20.26
CA LEU A 251 14.49 13.98 20.36
C LEU A 251 15.24 15.22 19.87
N GLN A 252 14.80 15.80 18.75
CA GLN A 252 15.40 17.02 18.20
C GLN A 252 15.21 18.21 19.15
N ARG A 253 13.98 18.43 19.66
CA ARG A 253 13.70 19.47 20.67
C ARG A 253 14.59 19.33 21.90
N ARG A 254 14.85 18.11 22.39
CA ARG A 254 15.75 17.88 23.53
C ARG A 254 17.20 18.31 23.21
N LYS A 255 17.72 18.01 22.02
CA LYS A 255 19.04 18.43 21.58
C LYS A 255 19.14 19.95 21.47
N ASP A 256 18.13 20.59 20.88
CA ASP A 256 18.07 22.04 20.71
C ASP A 256 18.01 22.77 22.06
N ILE A 257 17.19 22.31 23.00
CA ILE A 257 17.14 22.86 24.36
C ILE A 257 18.49 22.72 25.06
N LYS A 258 19.15 21.56 24.93
CA LYS A 258 20.48 21.34 25.52
C LYS A 258 21.50 22.33 24.94
N PHE A 259 21.45 22.60 23.64
CA PHE A 259 22.32 23.58 22.98
C PHE A 259 22.01 25.02 23.42
N GLN A 260 20.74 25.41 23.48
CA GLN A 260 20.31 26.73 23.97
C GLN A 260 20.74 26.99 25.41
N ILE A 261 20.67 25.98 26.29
CA ILE A 261 21.13 26.12 27.68
C ILE A 261 22.65 26.27 27.74
N LYS A 262 23.40 25.51 26.94
CA LYS A 262 24.85 25.62 26.87
C LYS A 262 25.32 27.03 26.47
N ASN A 263 24.60 27.67 25.53
CA ASN A 263 24.92 29.00 25.04
C ASN A 263 24.28 30.14 25.86
N GLY A 264 23.38 29.84 26.80
CA GLY A 264 22.66 30.84 27.58
C GLY A 264 21.44 31.47 26.89
N ASP A 265 21.04 30.96 25.71
CA ASP A 265 19.97 31.48 24.87
C ASP A 265 18.56 31.02 25.30
N TYR A 266 18.47 30.06 26.22
CA TYR A 266 17.19 29.47 26.61
C TYR A 266 16.23 30.51 27.23
N LYS A 267 15.06 30.69 26.61
CA LYS A 267 14.02 31.67 26.99
C LYS A 267 14.49 33.13 27.08
N LEU A 268 15.58 33.49 26.39
CA LEU A 268 16.21 34.82 26.45
C LEU A 268 15.24 35.98 26.18
N LYS A 269 14.40 35.87 25.14
CA LYS A 269 13.40 36.90 24.80
C LYS A 269 12.39 37.15 25.94
N ARG A 270 11.96 36.08 26.61
CA ARG A 270 10.96 36.17 27.69
C ARG A 270 11.58 36.79 28.95
N ARG A 271 12.82 36.45 29.27
CA ARG A 271 13.59 37.08 30.36
C ARG A 271 13.78 38.58 30.11
N SER A 272 14.31 38.94 28.94
CA SER A 272 14.57 40.34 28.58
C SER A 272 13.30 41.21 28.62
N ASN A 273 12.15 40.67 28.20
CA ASN A 273 10.89 41.40 28.31
C ASN A 273 10.45 41.63 29.77
N LEU A 274 10.61 40.62 30.64
CA LEU A 274 10.28 40.77 32.06
C LEU A 274 11.20 41.76 32.77
N GLU A 275 12.50 41.74 32.45
CA GLU A 275 13.49 42.69 32.97
C GLU A 275 13.14 44.12 32.55
N LYS A 276 12.77 44.35 31.28
CA LYS A 276 12.30 45.65 30.78
C LYS A 276 11.01 46.14 31.46
N ASP A 277 10.05 45.24 31.70
CA ASP A 277 8.82 45.60 32.41
C ASP A 277 9.12 46.03 33.86
N ILE A 278 10.02 45.32 34.55
CA ILE A 278 10.45 45.66 35.91
C ILE A 278 11.11 47.03 35.92
N GLU A 279 12.06 47.27 35.02
CA GLU A 279 12.76 48.54 34.88
C GLU A 279 11.79 49.70 34.60
N TYR A 280 10.80 49.47 33.73
CA TYR A 280 9.74 50.44 33.44
C TYR A 280 8.96 50.83 34.70
N PHE A 281 8.51 49.85 35.50
CA PHE A 281 7.75 50.13 36.73
C PHE A 281 8.62 50.81 37.80
N GLN A 282 9.90 50.44 37.92
CA GLN A 282 10.85 51.11 38.81
C GLN A 282 11.01 52.59 38.45
N ASN A 283 11.15 52.89 37.16
CA ASN A 283 11.22 54.27 36.67
C ASN A 283 9.92 55.05 36.91
N CYS A 284 8.75 54.39 36.87
CA CYS A 284 7.47 55.03 37.19
C CYS A 284 7.37 55.43 38.67
N ILE A 285 7.91 54.59 39.57
CA ILE A 285 7.97 54.85 41.03
C ILE A 285 8.92 56.01 41.34
N LEU A 286 10.13 56.01 40.77
CA LEU A 286 11.16 57.03 41.01
C LEU A 286 10.69 58.43 40.58
N ASN A 287 10.06 58.53 39.41
CA ASN A 287 9.70 59.81 38.81
C ASN A 287 8.27 60.28 39.13
N ASN A 288 7.50 59.51 39.92
CA ASN A 288 6.07 59.73 40.19
C ASN A 288 5.24 59.99 38.90
N SER A 289 5.59 59.30 37.84
CA SER A 289 5.11 59.59 36.50
C SER A 289 4.87 58.31 35.71
N SER A 290 3.73 58.21 35.04
CA SER A 290 3.44 57.11 34.11
C SER A 290 3.63 57.57 32.67
N ILE A 291 4.19 56.69 31.86
CA ILE A 291 4.21 56.88 30.42
C ILE A 291 2.79 56.65 29.88
N LYS A 292 2.22 57.68 29.24
CA LYS A 292 0.97 57.57 28.48
C LYS A 292 1.24 57.63 26.99
N LEU A 293 0.49 56.84 26.24
CA LEU A 293 0.55 56.83 24.79
C LEU A 293 -0.14 58.08 24.23
N SER A 294 0.53 58.73 23.28
CA SER A 294 -0.06 59.81 22.49
C SER A 294 -1.28 59.29 21.72
N LYS A 295 -2.35 60.09 21.72
CA LYS A 295 -3.56 59.84 20.90
C LYS A 295 -3.43 60.37 19.47
N ASN A 296 -2.35 61.07 19.14
CA ASN A 296 -2.13 61.62 17.80
C ASN A 296 -1.60 60.53 16.84
N PRO A 297 -2.35 60.17 15.78
CA PRO A 297 -1.96 59.10 14.84
C PRO A 297 -0.68 59.43 14.07
N ASN A 298 -0.40 60.71 13.77
CA ASN A 298 0.81 61.10 13.03
C ASN A 298 2.11 60.79 13.81
N ASN A 299 2.09 60.96 15.14
CA ASN A 299 3.24 60.61 15.97
C ASN A 299 3.48 59.09 15.96
N TRP A 300 2.42 58.29 15.93
CA TRP A 300 2.49 56.83 15.83
C TRP A 300 3.00 56.36 14.48
N ILE A 301 2.50 56.94 13.38
CA ILE A 301 2.97 56.63 12.02
C ILE A 301 4.46 56.94 11.92
N LYS A 302 4.90 58.13 12.37
CA LYS A 302 6.32 58.52 12.36
C LYS A 302 7.18 57.59 13.23
N TYR A 303 6.73 57.23 14.42
CA TYR A 303 7.42 56.28 15.30
C TYR A 303 7.54 54.88 14.69
N ARG A 304 6.45 54.33 14.13
CA ARG A 304 6.45 53.01 13.49
C ARG A 304 7.29 52.98 12.23
N PHE A 305 7.21 54.01 11.40
CA PHE A 305 8.01 54.12 10.19
C PHE A 305 9.52 54.17 10.51
N LEU A 306 9.93 55.00 11.49
CA LEU A 306 11.31 55.05 11.95
C LEU A 306 11.76 53.74 12.62
N GLN A 307 10.89 53.07 13.36
CA GLN A 307 11.15 51.74 13.92
C GLN A 307 11.42 50.69 12.82
N ILE A 308 10.64 50.72 11.75
CA ILE A 308 10.80 49.85 10.58
C ILE A 308 12.09 50.18 9.84
N GLN A 309 12.39 51.45 9.58
CA GLN A 309 13.65 51.88 8.95
C GLN A 309 14.87 51.44 9.75
N LEU A 310 14.86 51.60 11.07
CA LEU A 310 15.92 51.13 11.95
C LEU A 310 16.05 49.61 11.94
N LYS A 311 14.93 48.88 11.91
CA LYS A 311 14.95 47.42 11.82
C LYS A 311 15.57 46.94 10.50
N PHE A 312 15.30 47.64 9.40
CA PHE A 312 15.92 47.37 8.10
C PHE A 312 17.42 47.69 8.11
N LEU A 313 17.83 48.84 8.65
CA LEU A 313 19.24 49.24 8.75
C LEU A 313 20.06 48.33 9.68
N ASN A 314 19.47 47.85 10.77
CA ASN A 314 20.13 46.96 11.73
C ASN A 314 20.05 45.46 11.37
N SER A 315 19.32 45.09 10.32
CA SER A 315 19.23 43.70 9.87
C SER A 315 20.48 43.30 9.08
N LYS A 316 21.13 42.22 9.50
CA LYS A 316 22.34 41.69 8.83
C LYS A 316 22.15 41.35 7.35
N ASN A 317 20.92 41.02 6.93
CA ASN A 317 20.66 40.40 5.63
C ASN A 317 20.06 41.34 4.58
N HIS A 318 19.93 42.64 4.85
CA HIS A 318 19.18 43.52 3.95
C HIS A 318 20.03 44.24 2.90
N ASP A 319 21.28 44.57 3.22
CA ASP A 319 22.18 45.20 2.26
C ASP A 319 22.89 44.13 1.42
N LYS A 320 22.33 43.86 0.24
CA LYS A 320 22.88 42.92 -0.76
C LYS A 320 24.36 43.18 -1.05
N LYS A 321 24.83 44.44 -0.97
CA LYS A 321 26.24 44.79 -1.22
C LYS A 321 27.13 44.37 -0.04
N ILE A 322 26.72 44.63 1.20
CA ILE A 322 27.46 44.21 2.40
C ILE A 322 27.53 42.69 2.48
N SER A 323 26.41 42.00 2.31
CA SER A 323 26.37 40.53 2.35
C SER A 323 27.28 39.90 1.27
N LYS A 324 27.29 40.46 0.06
CA LYS A 324 28.20 40.02 -1.02
C LYS A 324 29.68 40.25 -0.67
N LEU A 325 30.02 41.37 -0.02
CA LEU A 325 31.38 41.67 0.44
C LEU A 325 31.80 40.77 1.60
N GLU A 326 30.90 40.46 2.55
CA GLU A 326 31.15 39.52 3.65
C GLU A 326 31.43 38.11 3.15
N TRP A 327 30.59 37.60 2.26
CA TRP A 327 30.80 36.32 1.61
C TRP A 327 32.15 36.29 0.88
N LYS A 328 32.47 37.35 0.12
CA LYS A 328 33.74 37.46 -0.60
C LYS A 328 34.95 37.51 0.35
N LYS A 329 34.84 38.22 1.48
CA LYS A 329 35.86 38.26 2.55
C LYS A 329 36.09 36.86 3.12
N GLU A 330 35.03 36.11 3.42
CA GLU A 330 35.14 34.78 3.99
C GLU A 330 35.73 33.77 3.00
N LEU A 331 35.32 33.83 1.73
CA LEU A 331 35.88 33.02 0.66
C LEU A 331 37.39 33.24 0.52
N LEU A 332 37.83 34.50 0.40
CA LEU A 332 39.25 34.86 0.30
C LEU A 332 40.04 34.45 1.54
N SER A 333 39.47 34.62 2.75
CA SER A 333 40.11 34.21 4.00
C SER A 333 40.29 32.69 4.09
N LYS A 334 39.32 31.91 3.61
CA LYS A 334 39.44 30.44 3.54
C LYS A 334 40.54 30.01 2.59
N GLU A 335 40.62 30.64 1.42
CA GLU A 335 41.64 30.35 0.40
C GLU A 335 43.07 30.63 0.91
N ILE A 336 43.28 31.78 1.56
CA ILE A 336 44.56 32.12 2.19
C ILE A 336 44.93 31.13 3.31
N LYS A 337 43.93 30.72 4.12
CA LYS A 337 44.16 29.71 5.17
C LYS A 337 44.49 28.34 4.60
N SER A 338 43.87 27.93 3.49
CA SER A 338 44.19 26.67 2.83
C SER A 338 45.61 26.67 2.26
N GLU A 339 46.05 27.76 1.61
CA GLU A 339 47.44 27.87 1.14
C GLU A 339 48.42 27.75 2.30
N LYS A 340 48.23 28.50 3.40
CA LYS A 340 49.10 28.38 4.61
C LYS A 340 49.08 26.98 5.23
N ARG A 341 47.94 26.30 5.18
CA ARG A 341 47.78 24.95 5.76
C ARG A 341 48.60 23.91 4.99
N ILE A 342 48.79 24.08 3.68
CA ILE A 342 49.64 23.20 2.87
C ILE A 342 51.09 23.20 3.39
N PHE A 343 51.67 24.38 3.65
CA PHE A 343 53.01 24.51 4.23
C PHE A 343 53.12 23.83 5.61
N LEU A 344 52.19 24.13 6.51
CA LEU A 344 52.16 23.54 7.87
C LEU A 344 51.98 22.01 7.86
N ILE A 345 51.16 21.48 6.95
CA ILE A 345 50.97 20.04 6.81
C ILE A 345 52.25 19.38 6.31
N SER A 346 52.89 19.96 5.29
CA SER A 346 54.16 19.45 4.75
C SER A 346 55.23 19.36 5.84
N GLU A 347 55.41 20.42 6.63
CA GLU A 347 56.36 20.47 7.74
C GLU A 347 56.06 19.40 8.81
N LYS A 348 54.79 19.25 9.22
CA LYS A 348 54.37 18.21 10.17
C LYS A 348 54.62 16.80 9.64
N LEU A 349 54.42 16.57 8.35
CA LEU A 349 54.68 15.27 7.72
C LEU A 349 56.18 14.97 7.71
N LYS A 350 57.05 15.95 7.46
CA LYS A 350 58.52 15.82 7.54
C LYS A 350 58.98 15.47 8.96
N ILE A 351 58.46 16.18 9.97
CA ILE A 351 58.76 15.87 11.38
C ILE A 351 58.33 14.45 11.73
N LYS A 352 57.12 14.06 11.31
CA LYS A 352 56.59 12.70 11.56
C LYS A 352 57.42 11.62 10.85
N LYS A 353 57.89 11.88 9.62
CA LYS A 353 58.81 11.00 8.90
C LYS A 353 60.12 10.83 9.68
N SER A 354 60.76 11.92 10.09
CA SER A 354 62.02 11.89 10.87
C SER A 354 61.87 11.14 12.20
N GLN A 355 60.75 11.30 12.91
CA GLN A 355 60.45 10.54 14.13
C GLN A 355 60.35 9.03 13.88
N ILE A 356 59.79 8.63 12.74
CA ILE A 356 59.66 7.22 12.37
C ILE A 356 61.01 6.65 11.92
N GLU A 357 61.79 7.39 11.14
CA GLU A 357 63.17 7.01 10.75
C GLU A 357 64.07 6.78 11.97
N ASN A 358 63.97 7.65 12.98
CA ASN A 358 64.70 7.47 14.23
C ASN A 358 64.25 6.23 15.02
N LYS A 359 62.95 5.89 14.98
CA LYS A 359 62.44 4.65 15.58
C LYS A 359 62.94 3.40 14.86
N ILE A 360 63.02 3.43 13.52
CA ILE A 360 63.54 2.31 12.72
C ILE A 360 64.96 1.92 13.16
N LYS A 361 65.83 2.90 13.42
CA LYS A 361 67.21 2.66 13.91
C LYS A 361 67.31 1.85 15.20
N THR A 362 66.25 1.82 16.01
CA THR A 362 66.21 1.12 17.31
C THR A 362 65.53 -0.26 17.27
N ILE A 363 64.87 -0.61 16.16
CA ILE A 363 64.03 -1.81 16.07
C ILE A 363 64.84 -3.00 15.53
N LYS A 364 64.86 -4.10 16.29
CA LYS A 364 65.51 -5.37 15.88
C LYS A 364 64.57 -6.37 15.18
N ASN A 365 63.26 -6.11 15.15
CA ASN A 365 62.25 -7.02 14.57
C ASN A 365 61.99 -6.71 13.08
N GLU A 366 62.35 -7.65 12.22
CA GLU A 366 62.31 -7.53 10.75
C GLU A 366 60.91 -7.26 10.19
N LYS A 367 59.85 -7.91 10.71
CA LYS A 367 58.46 -7.66 10.28
C LYS A 367 57.96 -6.25 10.65
N LYS A 368 58.43 -5.70 11.79
CA LYS A 368 58.11 -4.31 12.17
C LYS A 368 58.88 -3.31 11.31
N LEU A 369 60.14 -3.62 10.96
CA LEU A 369 60.98 -2.80 10.08
C LEU A 369 60.28 -2.56 8.72
N ILE A 370 59.86 -3.64 8.05
CA ILE A 370 59.18 -3.59 6.75
C ILE A 370 57.89 -2.75 6.80
N LYS A 371 57.11 -2.87 7.89
CA LYS A 371 55.91 -2.04 8.09
C LYS A 371 56.23 -0.56 8.22
N PHE A 372 57.27 -0.19 8.97
CA PHE A 372 57.66 1.20 9.11
C PHE A 372 58.24 1.78 7.82
N GLU A 373 58.98 1.01 7.02
CA GLU A 373 59.43 1.40 5.68
C GLU A 373 58.26 1.65 4.72
N GLN A 374 57.22 0.81 4.74
CA GLN A 374 56.00 1.07 3.97
C GLN A 374 55.28 2.36 4.39
N ILE A 375 55.29 2.69 5.69
CA ILE A 375 54.72 3.94 6.19
C ILE A 375 55.56 5.12 5.71
N ILE A 376 56.89 5.01 5.71
CA ILE A 376 57.78 6.04 5.15
C ILE A 376 57.49 6.27 3.67
N ASN A 377 57.40 5.21 2.85
CA ASN A 377 57.08 5.35 1.42
C ASN A 377 55.74 6.06 1.18
N LYS A 378 54.72 5.78 2.01
CA LYS A 378 53.43 6.50 1.95
C LYS A 378 53.55 7.96 2.40
N LEU A 379 54.37 8.25 3.41
CA LEU A 379 54.64 9.61 3.84
C LEU A 379 55.40 10.39 2.77
N ASP A 380 56.38 9.77 2.12
CA ASP A 380 57.17 10.36 1.03
C ASP A 380 56.31 10.74 -0.16
N LYS A 381 55.41 9.85 -0.58
CA LYS A 381 54.45 10.18 -1.65
C LYS A 381 53.59 11.39 -1.30
N LYS A 382 53.15 11.51 -0.04
CA LYS A 382 52.37 12.66 0.43
C LYS A 382 53.21 13.94 0.53
N ILE A 383 54.42 13.84 1.07
CA ILE A 383 55.36 14.96 1.17
C ILE A 383 55.66 15.49 -0.23
N ASN A 384 56.01 14.63 -1.18
CA ASN A 384 56.29 15.02 -2.57
C ASN A 384 55.09 15.73 -3.24
N ASN A 385 53.86 15.29 -2.99
CA ASN A 385 52.68 15.97 -3.53
C ASN A 385 52.53 17.38 -2.96
N TYR A 386 52.65 17.55 -1.65
CA TYR A 386 52.57 18.87 -1.03
C TYR A 386 53.77 19.76 -1.39
N GLU A 387 54.96 19.19 -1.60
CA GLU A 387 56.14 19.94 -2.07
C GLU A 387 55.96 20.47 -3.49
N LYS A 388 55.36 19.70 -4.40
CA LYS A 388 55.00 20.19 -5.74
C LYS A 388 54.02 21.37 -5.67
N GLU A 389 53.01 21.29 -4.81
CA GLU A 389 52.07 22.41 -4.60
C GLU A 389 52.77 23.63 -4.00
N ILE A 390 53.66 23.44 -3.01
CA ILE A 390 54.46 24.51 -2.41
C ILE A 390 55.38 25.15 -3.45
N GLN A 391 56.05 24.36 -4.29
CA GLN A 391 56.92 24.84 -5.35
C GLN A 391 56.14 25.73 -6.33
N TRP A 392 54.97 25.27 -6.79
CA TRP A 392 54.10 26.07 -7.65
C TRP A 392 53.67 27.39 -7.00
N ILE A 393 53.31 27.38 -5.70
CA ILE A 393 52.95 28.59 -4.95
C ILE A 393 54.15 29.55 -4.88
N ASN A 394 55.36 29.05 -4.64
CA ASN A 394 56.57 29.86 -4.54
C ASN A 394 56.96 30.47 -5.90
N GLU A 395 56.95 29.68 -6.98
CA GLU A 395 57.20 30.15 -8.34
C GLU A 395 56.21 31.24 -8.76
N ARG A 396 54.91 31.06 -8.46
CA ARG A 396 53.88 32.07 -8.68
C ARG A 396 54.20 33.38 -7.94
N ASN A 397 54.64 33.28 -6.68
CA ASN A 397 54.93 34.45 -5.84
C ASN A 397 56.20 35.19 -6.30
N GLU A 398 57.24 34.48 -6.74
CA GLU A 398 58.45 35.11 -7.29
C GLU A 398 58.16 35.82 -8.61
N LEU A 399 57.38 35.21 -9.50
CA LEU A 399 56.97 35.83 -10.76
C LEU A 399 56.12 37.10 -10.54
N ASP A 400 55.26 37.10 -9.51
CA ASP A 400 54.50 38.29 -9.12
C ASP A 400 55.44 39.39 -8.55
N LYS A 401 56.52 39.05 -7.82
CA LYS A 401 57.54 40.01 -7.36
C LYS A 401 58.36 40.61 -8.51
N GLU A 402 58.76 39.80 -9.49
CA GLU A 402 59.49 40.29 -10.67
C GLU A 402 58.66 41.29 -11.47
N LYS A 403 57.38 40.98 -11.70
CA LYS A 403 56.44 41.91 -12.35
C LYS A 403 56.24 43.19 -11.54
N ALA A 404 56.25 43.11 -10.21
CA ALA A 404 56.19 44.29 -9.38
C ALA A 404 57.43 45.19 -9.58
N ARG A 405 58.64 44.63 -9.62
CA ARG A 405 59.87 45.37 -9.93
C ARG A 405 59.83 46.04 -11.31
N GLN A 406 59.31 45.35 -12.33
CA GLN A 406 59.14 45.95 -13.66
C GLN A 406 58.21 47.17 -13.63
N ILE A 407 57.11 47.07 -12.89
CA ILE A 407 56.16 48.19 -12.74
C ILE A 407 56.77 49.32 -11.89
N GLU A 408 57.57 48.99 -10.88
CA GLU A 408 58.31 49.96 -10.06
C GLU A 408 59.25 50.81 -10.92
N ASN A 409 60.00 50.16 -11.82
CA ASN A 409 60.84 50.87 -12.79
C ASN A 409 60.01 51.77 -13.71
N GLN A 410 58.87 51.29 -14.23
CA GLN A 410 57.97 52.12 -15.04
C GLN A 410 57.43 53.34 -14.28
N ILE A 411 57.17 53.20 -12.98
CA ILE A 411 56.75 54.34 -12.13
C ILE A 411 57.91 55.31 -11.96
N LEU A 412 59.13 54.81 -11.77
CA LEU A 412 60.33 55.63 -11.65
C LEU A 412 60.56 56.46 -12.93
N ASP A 413 60.47 55.81 -14.10
CA ASP A 413 60.59 56.44 -15.42
C ASP A 413 59.51 57.53 -15.60
N LEU A 414 58.25 57.21 -15.31
CA LEU A 414 57.14 58.18 -15.41
C LEU A 414 57.26 59.35 -14.43
N ASN A 415 57.82 59.15 -13.24
CA ASN A 415 58.09 60.23 -12.30
C ASN A 415 59.23 61.14 -12.79
N GLN A 416 60.26 60.57 -13.41
CA GLN A 416 61.34 61.33 -14.03
C GLN A 416 60.84 62.12 -15.24
N GLU A 417 60.02 61.53 -16.11
CA GLU A 417 59.35 62.23 -17.20
C GLU A 417 58.49 63.39 -16.68
N LEU A 418 57.69 63.16 -15.64
CA LEU A 418 56.83 64.17 -15.03
C LEU A 418 57.64 65.34 -14.44
N ALA A 419 58.80 65.06 -13.85
CA ALA A 419 59.69 66.08 -13.27
C ALA A 419 60.39 66.94 -14.33
N ASN A 420 60.60 66.40 -15.54
CA ASN A 420 61.28 67.08 -16.64
C ASN A 420 60.34 67.93 -17.53
N LEU A 421 59.03 67.97 -17.24
CA LEU A 421 58.06 68.76 -18.01
C LEU A 421 58.14 70.27 -17.68
N ILE A 422 58.29 71.10 -18.70
CA ILE A 422 58.31 72.57 -18.58
C ILE A 422 56.91 73.11 -18.95
N ASN A 423 56.25 73.81 -18.01
CA ASN A 423 54.88 74.35 -18.13
C ASN A 423 53.77 73.35 -18.55
N PRO A 424 53.59 72.20 -17.84
CA PRO A 424 52.61 71.19 -18.22
C PRO A 424 51.16 71.65 -18.02
N THR A 425 50.26 71.23 -18.92
CA THR A 425 48.82 71.48 -18.80
C THR A 425 48.21 70.66 -17.66
N GLN A 426 47.08 71.13 -17.09
CA GLN A 426 46.34 70.38 -16.05
C GLN A 426 45.94 68.96 -16.51
N LYS A 427 45.71 68.75 -17.81
CA LYS A 427 45.38 67.45 -18.37
C LYS A 427 46.59 66.50 -18.36
N GLU A 428 47.78 66.97 -18.73
CA GLU A 428 49.02 66.19 -18.68
C GLU A 428 49.38 65.81 -17.25
N LEU A 429 49.34 66.78 -16.31
CA LEU A 429 49.53 66.52 -14.88
C LEU A 429 48.52 65.50 -14.34
N SER A 430 47.25 65.60 -14.74
CA SER A 430 46.21 64.63 -14.35
C SER A 430 46.48 63.25 -14.94
N TRP A 431 46.94 63.17 -16.20
CA TRP A 431 47.24 61.90 -16.88
C TRP A 431 48.40 61.18 -16.20
N TYR A 432 49.54 61.84 -15.98
CA TYR A 432 50.70 61.25 -15.30
C TYR A 432 50.35 60.81 -13.88
N LYS A 433 49.70 61.68 -13.08
CA LYS A 433 49.26 61.32 -11.72
C LYS A 433 48.30 60.12 -11.72
N LYS A 434 47.35 60.06 -12.66
CA LYS A 434 46.45 58.90 -12.79
C LYS A 434 47.19 57.64 -13.23
N LYS A 435 48.13 57.76 -14.17
CA LYS A 435 48.89 56.64 -14.70
C LYS A 435 49.84 56.06 -13.66
N ILE A 436 50.62 56.90 -12.99
CA ILE A 436 51.47 56.54 -11.86
C ILE A 436 50.64 55.86 -10.77
N ASN A 437 49.54 56.49 -10.32
CA ASN A 437 48.67 55.88 -9.31
C ASN A 437 48.10 54.52 -9.74
N SER A 438 47.71 54.36 -11.02
CA SER A 438 47.22 53.08 -11.55
C SER A 438 48.29 51.98 -11.52
N LEU A 439 49.53 52.33 -11.84
CA LEU A 439 50.67 51.43 -11.80
C LEU A 439 51.07 51.12 -10.36
N THR A 440 51.07 52.10 -9.45
CA THR A 440 51.33 51.91 -8.01
C THR A 440 50.32 50.94 -7.40
N ILE A 441 49.03 51.04 -7.77
CA ILE A 441 48.00 50.09 -7.34
C ILE A 441 48.29 48.69 -7.88
N LYS A 442 48.69 48.58 -9.15
CA LYS A 442 49.01 47.29 -9.80
C LYS A 442 50.27 46.64 -9.19
N MET A 443 51.27 47.43 -8.81
CA MET A 443 52.48 47.00 -8.12
C MET A 443 52.17 46.49 -6.71
N ASN A 444 51.46 47.30 -5.90
CA ASN A 444 51.05 46.91 -4.55
C ASN A 444 50.16 45.66 -4.54
N TYR A 445 49.30 45.49 -5.55
CA TYR A 445 48.49 44.29 -5.75
C TYR A 445 49.34 43.01 -5.92
N LEU A 446 50.47 43.10 -6.61
CA LEU A 446 51.38 41.99 -6.84
C LEU A 446 52.25 41.71 -5.60
N LEU A 447 52.78 42.75 -4.96
CA LEU A 447 53.65 42.63 -3.76
C LEU A 447 52.93 42.06 -2.54
N GLU A 448 51.68 42.47 -2.29
CA GLU A 448 50.89 42.01 -1.15
C GLU A 448 50.36 40.58 -1.34
N GLY A 449 50.35 40.10 -2.59
CA GLY A 449 49.74 38.85 -3.02
C GLY A 449 48.26 39.02 -3.38
N ARG A 450 47.87 38.46 -4.53
CA ARG A 450 46.56 38.69 -5.19
C ARG A 450 45.36 38.52 -4.25
N ASN A 451 45.37 37.48 -3.41
CA ASN A 451 44.27 37.17 -2.50
C ASN A 451 44.29 38.04 -1.23
N ASN A 452 45.46 38.41 -0.72
CA ASN A 452 45.59 39.31 0.43
C ASN A 452 45.15 40.74 0.09
N TRP A 453 45.56 41.27 -1.07
CA TRP A 453 45.11 42.60 -1.52
C TRP A 453 43.59 42.65 -1.76
N LYS A 454 43.03 41.60 -2.41
CA LYS A 454 41.57 41.48 -2.59
C LYS A 454 40.85 41.40 -1.24
N LEU A 455 41.44 40.73 -0.25
CA LEU A 455 40.88 40.64 1.08
C LEU A 455 40.90 42.00 1.77
N ARG A 456 42.04 42.72 1.77
CA ARG A 456 42.18 44.06 2.36
C ARG A 456 41.20 45.06 1.75
N THR A 457 41.17 45.17 0.43
CA THR A 457 40.25 46.08 -0.28
C THR A 457 38.78 45.72 -0.07
N THR A 458 38.46 44.43 0.06
CA THR A 458 37.10 44.00 0.42
C THR A 458 36.76 44.39 1.86
N ILE A 459 37.70 44.29 2.80
CA ILE A 459 37.55 44.72 4.19
C ILE A 459 37.37 46.24 4.28
N GLU A 460 38.16 47.03 3.57
CA GLU A 460 38.06 48.50 3.53
C GLU A 460 36.71 48.94 2.96
N LYS A 461 36.29 48.40 1.80
CA LYS A 461 34.97 48.71 1.21
C LYS A 461 33.83 48.35 2.16
N LEU A 462 33.95 47.22 2.84
CA LEU A 462 32.97 46.76 3.81
C LEU A 462 32.96 47.69 5.05
N ALA A 463 34.11 48.16 5.52
CA ALA A 463 34.22 49.11 6.62
C ALA A 463 33.55 50.45 6.29
N ILE A 464 33.85 51.02 5.11
CA ILE A 464 33.23 52.28 4.63
C ILE A 464 31.71 52.14 4.53
N MET A 465 31.21 51.04 3.95
CA MET A 465 29.77 50.80 3.84
C MET A 465 29.10 50.61 5.19
N ARG A 466 29.77 49.93 6.13
CA ARG A 466 29.27 49.78 7.50
C ARG A 466 29.23 51.11 8.23
N GLN A 467 30.29 51.91 8.14
CA GLN A 467 30.34 53.24 8.75
C GLN A 467 29.18 54.12 8.24
N LYS A 468 28.95 54.12 6.91
CA LYS A 468 27.83 54.86 6.32
C LYS A 468 26.46 54.36 6.83
N ASN A 469 26.26 53.04 6.90
CA ASN A 469 25.02 52.48 7.44
C ASN A 469 24.87 52.75 8.94
N GLU A 470 25.96 52.77 9.70
CA GLU A 470 25.95 53.13 11.13
C GLU A 470 25.62 54.61 11.33
N GLU A 471 26.17 55.51 10.51
CA GLU A 471 25.83 56.93 10.53
C GLU A 471 24.34 57.15 10.22
N GLN A 472 23.83 56.51 9.17
CA GLN A 472 22.39 56.54 8.85
C GLN A 472 21.53 55.95 9.96
N ALA A 473 21.96 54.83 10.55
CA ALA A 473 21.25 54.21 11.67
C ALA A 473 21.27 55.11 12.91
N ARG A 474 22.38 55.80 13.20
CA ARG A 474 22.48 56.77 14.30
C ARG A 474 21.55 57.95 14.09
N GLU A 475 21.55 58.53 12.89
CA GLU A 475 20.64 59.64 12.55
C GLU A 475 19.17 59.22 12.70
N LYS A 476 18.79 58.08 12.12
CA LYS A 476 17.44 57.51 12.26
C LYS A 476 17.11 57.12 13.70
N TYR A 477 18.09 56.72 14.50
CA TYR A 477 17.93 56.41 15.91
C TYR A 477 17.66 57.65 16.74
N LEU A 478 18.37 58.75 16.49
CA LEU A 478 18.10 60.04 17.13
C LEU A 478 16.68 60.51 16.80
N LEU A 479 16.29 60.48 15.52
CA LEU A 479 14.93 60.80 15.08
C LEU A 479 13.88 59.86 15.68
N PHE A 480 14.19 58.57 15.79
CA PHE A 480 13.33 57.58 16.45
C PHE A 480 13.17 57.89 17.93
N LYS A 481 14.24 58.27 18.64
CA LYS A 481 14.20 58.66 20.04
C LYS A 481 13.40 59.94 20.27
N GLU A 482 13.47 60.90 19.36
CA GLU A 482 12.61 62.07 19.38
C GLU A 482 11.13 61.71 19.13
N ALA A 483 10.85 60.85 18.16
CA ALA A 483 9.50 60.35 17.90
C ALA A 483 8.98 59.51 19.08
N GLU A 484 9.85 58.72 19.72
CA GLU A 484 9.55 57.91 20.91
C GLU A 484 9.14 58.82 22.07
N LYS A 485 9.88 59.91 22.34
CA LYS A 485 9.48 60.91 23.36
C LYS A 485 8.11 61.55 23.06
N LYS A 486 7.75 61.71 21.78
CA LYS A 486 6.45 62.27 21.35
C LYS A 486 5.29 61.26 21.40
N VAL A 487 5.58 59.96 21.32
CA VAL A 487 4.59 58.88 21.46
C VAL A 487 4.41 58.46 22.91
N TYR A 488 5.51 58.35 23.65
CA TYR A 488 5.55 57.94 25.05
C TYR A 488 5.73 59.19 25.92
N ILE A 489 4.61 59.85 26.19
CA ILE A 489 4.60 61.12 26.92
C ILE A 489 4.67 60.81 28.41
N ASN A 490 5.69 61.35 29.09
CA ASN A 490 5.77 61.22 30.52
C ASN A 490 4.71 62.12 31.18
N THR A 491 3.77 61.51 31.88
CA THR A 491 2.68 62.23 32.55
C THR A 491 2.71 61.93 34.03
N SER A 492 2.70 62.98 34.86
CA SER A 492 2.59 62.79 36.31
C SER A 492 1.38 61.92 36.64
N LEU A 493 1.56 60.95 37.53
CA LEU A 493 0.51 60.04 38.02
C LEU A 493 -0.68 60.80 38.58
N VAL A 494 -0.43 62.03 39.05
CA VAL A 494 -1.42 62.91 39.66
C VAL A 494 -1.63 64.21 38.88
N LYS A 495 -1.39 64.22 37.56
CA LYS A 495 -1.52 65.41 36.69
C LYS A 495 -2.81 66.22 36.92
N LYS A 496 -3.95 65.56 37.11
CA LYS A 496 -5.25 66.23 37.37
C LYS A 496 -5.26 66.99 38.70
N LEU A 497 -4.67 66.44 39.77
CA LEU A 497 -4.58 67.12 41.07
C LEU A 497 -3.49 68.19 41.05
N ASN A 498 -2.34 67.93 40.41
CA ASN A 498 -1.28 68.94 40.23
C ASN A 498 -1.80 70.18 39.49
N ASN A 499 -2.59 70.02 38.44
CA ASN A 499 -3.18 71.14 37.73
C ASN A 499 -4.20 71.91 38.58
N LYS A 500 -4.97 71.22 39.45
CA LYS A 500 -5.92 71.86 40.38
C LYS A 500 -5.19 72.64 41.48
N ILE A 501 -4.15 72.04 42.07
CA ILE A 501 -3.30 72.67 43.09
C ILE A 501 -2.59 73.89 42.51
N LYS A 502 -1.99 73.77 41.32
CA LYS A 502 -1.31 74.88 40.64
C LYS A 502 -2.24 76.06 40.35
N LYS A 503 -3.44 75.80 39.80
CA LYS A 503 -4.45 76.84 39.56
C LYS A 503 -4.91 77.55 40.84
N MET A 504 -4.91 76.84 41.98
CA MET A 504 -5.29 77.41 43.28
C MET A 504 -4.16 78.19 43.95
N GLN A 505 -2.90 77.83 43.69
CA GLN A 505 -1.72 78.54 44.20
C GLN A 505 -1.41 79.85 43.44
N GLU A 506 -1.90 79.99 42.21
CA GLU A 506 -1.71 81.18 41.35
C GLU A 506 -2.76 82.29 41.60
N LEU A 507 -3.67 82.12 42.55
CA LEU A 507 -4.67 83.14 42.94
C LEU A 507 -4.05 84.11 43.96
N ASN A 508 -4.08 85.42 43.67
CA ASN A 508 -3.42 86.46 44.49
C ASN A 508 -4.08 86.72 45.86
N GLU A 509 -5.36 86.36 46.05
CA GLU A 509 -6.06 86.37 47.34
C GLU A 509 -6.89 85.07 47.46
N ILE A 510 -6.70 84.31 48.55
CA ILE A 510 -7.29 82.98 48.74
C ILE A 510 -8.21 83.02 49.97
N SER A 511 -9.48 82.66 49.80
CA SER A 511 -10.46 82.54 50.91
C SER A 511 -10.12 81.38 51.87
N GLU A 512 -10.62 81.41 53.12
CA GLU A 512 -10.41 80.28 54.08
C GLU A 512 -10.90 78.93 53.54
N LEU A 513 -12.01 78.93 52.79
CA LEU A 513 -12.56 77.74 52.14
C LEU A 513 -11.60 77.16 51.08
N GLU A 514 -10.91 78.03 50.33
CA GLU A 514 -9.93 77.63 49.32
C GLU A 514 -8.62 77.13 49.95
N LYS A 515 -8.18 77.70 51.07
CA LYS A 515 -7.05 77.17 51.87
C LYS A 515 -7.34 75.76 52.38
N SER A 516 -8.54 75.51 52.91
CA SER A 516 -8.98 74.19 53.35
C SER A 516 -9.04 73.17 52.20
N ASN A 517 -9.55 73.59 51.04
CA ASN A 517 -9.58 72.76 49.84
C ASN A 517 -8.18 72.45 49.29
N LEU A 518 -7.22 73.39 49.34
CA LEU A 518 -5.84 73.18 48.94
C LEU A 518 -5.18 72.07 49.78
N VAL A 519 -5.30 72.14 51.12
CA VAL A 519 -4.78 71.12 52.05
C VAL A 519 -5.41 69.76 51.76
N LYS A 520 -6.73 69.71 51.51
CA LYS A 520 -7.45 68.48 51.13
C LYS A 520 -6.94 67.89 49.81
N PHE A 521 -6.62 68.74 48.81
CA PHE A 521 -6.08 68.29 47.53
C PHE A 521 -4.62 67.83 47.64
N GLU A 522 -3.80 68.45 48.48
CA GLU A 522 -2.42 68.00 48.75
C GLU A 522 -2.39 66.66 49.48
N LYS A 523 -3.27 66.46 50.48
CA LYS A 523 -3.45 65.17 51.15
C LYS A 523 -3.85 64.06 50.16
N ARG A 524 -4.90 64.32 49.35
CA ARG A 524 -5.33 63.39 48.28
C ARG A 524 -4.25 63.15 47.22
N ARG A 525 -3.40 64.14 46.93
CA ARG A 525 -2.25 63.98 46.01
C ARG A 525 -1.27 62.97 46.59
N LYS A 526 -0.92 63.10 47.87
CA LYS A 526 0.02 62.21 48.55
C LYS A 526 -0.51 60.77 48.62
N GLU A 527 -1.74 60.59 49.11
CA GLU A 527 -2.43 59.28 49.16
C GLU A 527 -2.47 58.59 47.80
N LYS A 528 -2.73 59.35 46.72
CA LYS A 528 -2.78 58.79 45.36
C LYS A 528 -1.40 58.41 44.82
N ILE A 529 -0.36 59.16 45.14
CA ILE A 529 1.04 58.79 44.79
C ILE A 529 1.40 57.49 45.51
N ASP A 530 1.10 57.40 46.80
CA ASP A 530 1.43 56.24 47.61
C ASP A 530 0.69 54.99 47.10
N TRP A 531 -0.61 55.11 46.78
CA TRP A 531 -1.36 54.04 46.13
C TRP A 531 -0.73 53.56 44.81
N PHE A 532 -0.29 54.48 43.93
CA PHE A 532 0.37 54.10 42.68
C PHE A 532 1.73 53.45 42.90
N LYS A 533 2.50 53.90 43.89
CA LYS A 533 3.79 53.28 44.25
C LYS A 533 3.56 51.83 44.69
N GLU A 534 2.58 51.62 45.58
CA GLU A 534 2.21 50.29 46.06
C GLU A 534 1.70 49.39 44.92
N PHE A 535 0.87 49.93 44.03
CA PHE A 535 0.39 49.25 42.83
C PHE A 535 1.55 48.78 41.91
N TYR A 536 2.51 49.67 41.61
CA TYR A 536 3.66 49.31 40.78
C TYR A 536 4.65 48.39 41.48
N GLN A 537 4.85 48.53 42.80
CA GLN A 537 5.65 47.60 43.60
C GLN A 537 5.07 46.18 43.53
N ASN A 538 3.75 46.03 43.64
CA ASN A 538 3.09 44.74 43.47
C ASN A 538 3.29 44.18 42.05
N LYS A 539 3.19 45.01 40.99
CA LYS A 539 3.50 44.58 39.61
C LYS A 539 4.95 44.12 39.45
N ILE A 540 5.91 44.84 40.04
CA ILE A 540 7.33 44.45 40.03
C ILE A 540 7.51 43.10 40.73
N PHE A 541 6.91 42.91 41.90
CA PHE A 541 6.97 41.65 42.65
C PHE A 541 6.45 40.48 41.82
N LEU A 542 5.27 40.61 41.20
CA LEU A 542 4.70 39.58 40.33
C LEU A 542 5.60 39.26 39.12
N LYS A 543 6.28 40.27 38.56
CA LYS A 543 7.18 40.09 37.40
C LYS A 543 8.51 39.47 37.81
N LYS A 544 9.08 39.86 38.97
CA LYS A 544 10.27 39.22 39.57
C LYS A 544 10.02 37.76 39.88
N ASN A 545 8.90 37.42 40.53
CA ASN A 545 8.52 36.02 40.77
C ASN A 545 8.43 35.18 39.48
N LYS A 546 7.92 35.76 38.38
CA LYS A 546 7.90 35.09 37.07
C LYS A 546 9.30 34.91 36.48
N LEU A 547 10.18 35.89 36.67
CA LEU A 547 11.57 35.85 36.21
C LEU A 547 12.38 34.81 37.01
N ASP A 548 12.20 34.76 38.33
CA ASP A 548 12.85 33.80 39.22
C ASP A 548 12.43 32.36 38.89
N LYS A 549 11.14 32.11 38.60
CA LYS A 549 10.67 30.82 38.10
C LYS A 549 11.40 30.39 36.81
N ILE A 550 11.67 31.32 35.89
CA ILE A 550 12.41 31.02 34.66
C ILE A 550 13.88 30.70 34.99
N TYR A 551 14.51 31.44 35.90
CA TYR A 551 15.89 31.17 36.34
C TYR A 551 16.01 29.81 37.07
N GLN A 552 15.04 29.45 37.91
CA GLN A 552 14.96 28.12 38.54
C GLN A 552 14.82 27.01 37.50
N GLU A 553 13.97 27.19 36.47
CA GLU A 553 13.83 26.23 35.38
C GLU A 553 15.13 26.07 34.56
N ILE A 554 15.82 27.19 34.28
CA ILE A 554 17.15 27.17 33.63
C ILE A 554 18.14 26.36 34.46
N LYS A 555 18.21 26.62 35.77
CA LYS A 555 19.10 25.93 36.70
C LYS A 555 18.81 24.43 36.72
N SER A 556 17.56 24.03 36.96
CA SER A 556 17.13 22.63 36.93
C SER A 556 17.50 21.90 35.63
N LYS A 557 17.28 22.54 34.47
CA LYS A 557 17.64 21.94 33.18
C LYS A 557 19.16 21.91 32.96
N LYS A 558 19.89 22.93 33.41
CA LYS A 558 21.36 22.96 33.35
C LYS A 558 21.95 21.81 34.16
N ASP A 559 21.50 21.64 35.40
CA ASP A 559 21.94 20.55 36.28
C ASP A 559 21.60 19.17 35.70
N LYS A 560 20.42 19.04 35.06
CA LYS A 560 20.01 17.81 34.36
C LYS A 560 20.86 17.48 33.13
N PHE A 561 21.22 18.46 32.31
CA PHE A 561 21.95 18.24 31.06
C PHE A 561 23.47 18.27 31.22
N PHE A 562 23.96 19.00 32.20
CA PHE A 562 25.36 19.29 32.53
C PHE A 562 25.54 19.25 34.05
N PRO A 563 25.43 18.06 34.69
CA PRO A 563 25.69 17.94 36.12
C PRO A 563 27.13 18.37 36.43
N ASN A 564 27.32 19.17 37.47
CA ASN A 564 28.66 19.47 38.00
C ASN A 564 29.19 18.20 38.66
N VAL A 565 29.98 17.42 37.91
CA VAL A 565 30.72 16.29 38.47
C VAL A 565 32.06 16.87 38.93
N LEU A 566 32.27 16.95 40.25
CA LEU A 566 33.62 17.15 40.80
C LEU A 566 34.44 15.89 40.47
N GLU A 567 35.72 16.05 40.10
CA GLU A 567 36.59 14.91 39.71
C GLU A 567 36.69 13.83 40.80
N GLU A 568 36.47 14.19 42.06
CA GLU A 568 36.50 13.28 43.23
C GLU A 568 35.25 12.39 43.35
N ASP A 569 34.13 12.74 42.71
CA ASP A 569 32.87 11.97 42.72
C ASP A 569 32.76 11.00 41.52
N TYR A 570 33.87 10.70 40.83
CA TYR A 570 33.90 9.67 39.80
C TYR A 570 33.77 8.28 40.43
N ILE A 571 32.55 7.94 40.85
CA ILE A 571 32.20 6.56 41.18
C ILE A 571 32.21 5.80 39.84
N PRO A 572 33.08 4.79 39.64
CA PRO A 572 33.00 3.95 38.45
C PRO A 572 31.59 3.37 38.44
N ARG A 573 30.79 3.77 37.44
CA ARG A 573 29.39 3.34 37.30
C ARG A 573 29.33 1.83 37.50
N LYS A 574 28.89 1.40 38.69
CA LYS A 574 28.63 0.00 39.01
C LYS A 574 27.78 -0.56 37.87
N ASN A 575 28.15 -1.76 37.44
CA ASN A 575 27.76 -2.42 36.20
C ASN A 575 26.24 -2.64 36.10
N ASN A 576 25.46 -1.57 35.98
CA ASN A 576 24.01 -1.62 35.82
C ASN A 576 23.73 -1.85 34.33
N TRP A 577 24.18 -3.00 33.85
CA TRP A 577 23.93 -3.49 32.50
C TRP A 577 22.44 -3.38 32.15
N ILE A 578 21.56 -3.73 33.10
CA ILE A 578 20.10 -3.58 33.01
C ILE A 578 19.70 -2.11 32.81
N LYS A 579 20.19 -1.17 33.65
CA LYS A 579 19.82 0.26 33.54
C LYS A 579 20.38 0.94 32.28
N ARG A 580 21.38 0.34 31.63
CA ARG A 580 21.89 0.80 30.32
C ARG A 580 21.09 0.24 29.16
N ASN A 581 20.64 -1.01 29.28
CA ASN A 581 19.99 -1.74 28.20
C ASN A 581 18.47 -1.86 28.35
N TRP A 582 17.85 -1.34 29.43
CA TRP A 582 16.42 -1.54 29.72
C TRP A 582 15.50 -1.15 28.57
N LYS A 583 15.84 -0.12 27.77
CA LYS A 583 15.07 0.24 26.57
C LYS A 583 15.15 -0.80 25.48
N GLN A 584 16.34 -1.36 25.26
CA GLN A 584 16.59 -2.43 24.31
C GLN A 584 15.95 -3.73 24.80
N MET A 585 15.94 -3.97 26.12
CA MET A 585 15.26 -5.10 26.74
C MET A 585 13.75 -4.96 26.64
N ILE A 586 13.15 -3.81 26.97
CA ILE A 586 11.71 -3.58 26.79
C ILE A 586 11.31 -3.76 25.33
N MET A 587 12.08 -3.19 24.40
CA MET A 587 11.80 -3.33 22.97
C MET A 587 11.96 -4.78 22.50
N GLY A 588 13.01 -5.47 22.95
CA GLY A 588 13.23 -6.89 22.65
C GLY A 588 12.15 -7.80 23.25
N SER A 589 11.77 -7.56 24.51
CA SER A 589 10.66 -8.26 25.17
C SER A 589 9.33 -7.97 24.50
N SER A 590 9.06 -6.73 24.09
CA SER A 590 7.84 -6.38 23.35
C SER A 590 7.78 -7.09 22.00
N LEU A 591 8.91 -7.18 21.28
CA LEU A 591 8.99 -7.92 20.02
C LEU A 591 8.82 -9.43 20.25
N LEU A 592 9.45 -9.99 21.30
CA LEU A 592 9.31 -11.40 21.66
C LEU A 592 7.88 -11.74 22.09
N ILE A 593 7.23 -10.88 22.87
CA ILE A 593 5.83 -11.04 23.28
C ILE A 593 4.94 -10.95 22.05
N SER A 594 5.13 -9.94 21.20
CA SER A 594 4.35 -9.80 19.96
C SER A 594 4.54 -11.00 19.03
N PHE A 595 5.77 -11.51 18.91
CA PHE A 595 6.07 -12.69 18.11
C PHE A 595 5.50 -13.96 18.75
N SER A 596 5.54 -14.08 20.08
CA SER A 596 4.92 -15.19 20.80
C SER A 596 3.41 -15.17 20.62
N LEU A 597 2.77 -14.01 20.80
CA LEU A 597 1.33 -13.84 20.58
C LEU A 597 0.95 -14.15 19.14
N LEU A 598 1.75 -13.70 18.17
CA LEU A 598 1.52 -14.00 16.75
C LEU A 598 1.71 -15.49 16.45
N THR A 599 2.74 -16.13 17.00
CA THR A 599 2.97 -17.58 16.87
C THR A 599 1.84 -18.37 17.54
N THR A 600 1.37 -17.93 18.71
CA THR A 600 0.23 -18.54 19.41
C THR A 600 -1.06 -18.34 18.63
N ALA A 601 -1.32 -17.14 18.10
CA ALA A 601 -2.48 -16.86 17.24
C ALA A 601 -2.45 -17.72 15.99
N TYR A 602 -1.29 -17.83 15.33
CA TYR A 602 -1.09 -18.73 14.20
C TYR A 602 -1.36 -20.19 14.58
N ALA A 603 -0.76 -20.69 15.66
CA ALA A 603 -0.95 -22.07 16.10
C ALA A 603 -2.41 -22.38 16.51
N LEU A 604 -3.12 -21.42 17.09
CA LEU A 604 -4.52 -21.56 17.48
C LEU A 604 -5.48 -21.46 16.30
N ASN A 605 -5.17 -20.65 15.28
CA ASN A 605 -6.07 -20.37 14.16
C ASN A 605 -5.84 -21.25 12.94
N ASN A 606 -4.74 -21.98 12.88
CA ASN A 606 -4.28 -22.64 11.67
C ASN A 606 -4.16 -24.17 11.79
N VAL A 607 -4.75 -24.74 12.84
CA VAL A 607 -5.08 -26.17 12.89
C VAL A 607 -6.53 -26.28 12.43
N TYR A 608 -6.71 -26.78 11.21
CA TYR A 608 -8.04 -27.06 10.67
C TYR A 608 -8.34 -28.53 10.88
N ASP A 609 -9.53 -28.79 11.41
CA ASP A 609 -10.00 -30.15 11.61
C ASP A 609 -10.63 -30.71 10.33
N LEU A 610 -11.13 -29.82 9.45
CA LEU A 610 -11.74 -30.16 8.17
C LEU A 610 -11.40 -29.11 7.09
N VAL A 611 -11.00 -29.54 5.91
CA VAL A 611 -10.72 -28.69 4.74
C VAL A 611 -11.63 -29.08 3.58
N ILE A 612 -12.39 -28.11 3.07
CA ILE A 612 -13.43 -28.31 2.07
C ILE A 612 -13.13 -27.45 0.85
N GLY A 613 -13.13 -28.05 -0.34
CA GLY A 613 -13.11 -27.34 -1.62
C GLY A 613 -14.49 -27.36 -2.25
N ASN A 614 -15.05 -26.21 -2.59
CA ASN A 614 -16.36 -26.15 -3.25
C ASN A 614 -16.43 -24.97 -4.24
N TRP A 615 -17.45 -24.95 -5.09
CA TRP A 615 -17.77 -23.83 -5.96
C TRP A 615 -18.06 -22.55 -5.17
N GLY A 616 -17.85 -21.40 -5.82
CA GLY A 616 -18.20 -20.09 -5.26
C GLY A 616 -19.72 -19.94 -5.11
N SER A 617 -20.16 -19.43 -3.95
CA SER A 617 -21.57 -19.15 -3.61
C SER A 617 -22.50 -20.35 -3.38
N TYR A 618 -22.00 -21.60 -3.28
CA TYR A 618 -22.83 -22.81 -3.10
C TYR A 618 -23.26 -23.12 -1.65
N ILE A 619 -22.82 -22.34 -0.67
CA ILE A 619 -23.14 -22.57 0.74
C ILE A 619 -23.40 -21.24 1.44
N ASP A 620 -24.42 -21.21 2.30
CA ASP A 620 -24.61 -20.12 3.23
C ASP A 620 -23.44 -20.08 4.24
N PRO A 621 -22.67 -18.98 4.33
CA PRO A 621 -21.59 -18.83 5.31
C PRO A 621 -22.01 -19.01 6.77
N THR A 622 -23.29 -18.79 7.11
CA THR A 622 -23.81 -18.97 8.47
C THR A 622 -23.80 -20.46 8.88
N LEU A 623 -24.08 -21.38 7.95
CA LEU A 623 -24.07 -22.82 8.18
C LEU A 623 -22.68 -23.33 8.56
N LEU A 624 -21.63 -22.80 7.93
CA LEU A 624 -20.25 -23.12 8.29
C LEU A 624 -19.95 -22.71 9.74
N THR A 625 -20.41 -21.52 10.13
CA THR A 625 -20.22 -20.98 11.49
C THR A 625 -21.02 -21.79 12.52
N GLN A 626 -22.23 -22.19 12.18
CA GLN A 626 -23.08 -23.04 13.00
C GLN A 626 -22.41 -24.40 13.26
N PHE A 627 -21.92 -25.06 12.21
CA PHE A 627 -21.23 -26.34 12.34
C PHE A 627 -19.96 -26.25 13.19
N GLU A 628 -19.13 -25.21 12.97
CA GLU A 628 -17.93 -24.94 13.79
C GLU A 628 -18.30 -24.81 15.28
N ASN A 629 -19.39 -24.10 15.60
CA ASN A 629 -19.84 -23.90 16.98
C ASN A 629 -20.43 -25.16 17.62
N GLU A 630 -21.25 -25.92 16.90
CA GLU A 630 -21.89 -27.14 17.39
C GLU A 630 -20.88 -28.26 17.67
N ASN A 631 -19.87 -28.40 16.80
CA ASN A 631 -18.90 -29.48 16.87
C ASN A 631 -17.58 -29.07 17.54
N GLY A 632 -17.38 -27.78 17.80
CA GLY A 632 -16.14 -27.25 18.38
C GLY A 632 -14.93 -27.44 17.47
N VAL A 633 -15.14 -27.39 16.16
CA VAL A 633 -14.11 -27.64 15.13
C VAL A 633 -13.85 -26.40 14.29
N LYS A 634 -12.76 -26.42 13.51
CA LYS A 634 -12.45 -25.35 12.55
C LYS A 634 -12.43 -25.86 11.12
N ILE A 635 -13.20 -25.20 10.26
CA ILE A 635 -13.28 -25.47 8.82
C ILE A 635 -12.35 -24.51 8.07
N ASN A 636 -11.65 -25.04 7.07
CA ASN A 636 -11.03 -24.27 5.99
C ASN A 636 -11.86 -24.46 4.72
N TYR A 637 -12.70 -23.47 4.40
CA TYR A 637 -13.50 -23.48 3.19
C TYR A 637 -12.75 -22.75 2.07
N GLN A 638 -12.49 -23.46 0.97
CA GLN A 638 -11.79 -22.95 -0.20
C GLN A 638 -12.74 -22.94 -1.39
N GLN A 639 -12.78 -21.81 -2.08
CA GLN A 639 -13.52 -21.68 -3.33
C GLN A 639 -12.61 -21.95 -4.54
N TYR A 640 -13.19 -22.47 -5.61
CA TYR A 640 -12.59 -22.54 -6.94
C TYR A 640 -13.61 -22.11 -8.01
N ASP A 641 -13.07 -21.75 -9.16
CA ASP A 641 -13.75 -21.19 -10.33
C ASP A 641 -13.99 -22.23 -11.42
N SER A 642 -13.17 -23.29 -11.49
CA SER A 642 -13.36 -24.40 -12.40
C SER A 642 -12.92 -25.75 -11.80
N ASN A 643 -13.43 -26.85 -12.36
CA ASN A 643 -13.00 -28.20 -12.01
C ASN A 643 -11.49 -28.38 -12.24
N GLU A 644 -10.92 -27.80 -13.29
CA GLU A 644 -9.48 -27.85 -13.60
C GLU A 644 -8.67 -27.10 -12.54
N SER A 645 -9.17 -25.96 -12.05
CA SER A 645 -8.56 -25.19 -10.96
C SER A 645 -8.51 -26.02 -9.67
N LEU A 646 -9.63 -26.65 -9.29
CA LEU A 646 -9.70 -27.61 -8.18
C LEU A 646 -8.68 -28.74 -8.36
N TYR A 647 -8.74 -29.42 -9.51
CA TYR A 647 -7.90 -30.57 -9.82
C TYR A 647 -6.42 -30.23 -9.74
N ASN A 648 -5.98 -29.15 -10.38
CA ASN A 648 -4.58 -28.73 -10.35
C ASN A 648 -4.13 -28.35 -8.93
N LYS A 649 -5.02 -27.74 -8.15
CA LYS A 649 -4.74 -27.36 -6.76
C LYS A 649 -4.56 -28.57 -5.86
N THR A 650 -5.21 -29.70 -6.13
CA THR A 650 -5.04 -30.94 -5.34
C THR A 650 -3.60 -31.46 -5.29
N TYR A 651 -2.75 -31.13 -6.26
CA TYR A 651 -1.33 -31.51 -6.24
C TYR A 651 -0.50 -30.74 -5.20
N THR A 652 -0.93 -29.53 -4.84
CA THR A 652 -0.24 -28.68 -3.85
C THR A 652 -1.04 -28.54 -2.55
N PHE A 653 -2.33 -28.90 -2.57
CA PHE A 653 -3.28 -28.67 -1.51
C PHE A 653 -4.07 -29.95 -1.21
N ASN A 654 -4.09 -30.38 0.05
CA ASN A 654 -4.89 -31.54 0.45
C ASN A 654 -6.26 -31.10 0.96
N TYR A 655 -7.29 -31.38 0.17
CA TYR A 655 -8.68 -31.30 0.60
C TYR A 655 -9.08 -32.55 1.37
N ASP A 656 -9.88 -32.42 2.43
CA ASP A 656 -10.52 -33.58 3.08
C ASP A 656 -11.78 -33.99 2.29
N MET A 657 -12.50 -32.98 1.77
CA MET A 657 -13.69 -33.11 0.94
C MET A 657 -13.65 -32.09 -0.20
N MET A 658 -14.24 -32.44 -1.35
CA MET A 658 -14.36 -31.56 -2.52
C MET A 658 -15.76 -31.69 -3.14
N VAL A 659 -16.17 -30.74 -4.00
CA VAL A 659 -17.46 -30.78 -4.72
C VAL A 659 -17.31 -30.72 -6.26
N PRO A 660 -16.56 -31.62 -6.90
CA PRO A 660 -16.37 -31.63 -8.35
C PRO A 660 -17.64 -32.05 -9.12
N SER A 661 -17.72 -31.66 -10.40
CA SER A 661 -18.77 -32.15 -11.31
C SER A 661 -18.51 -33.60 -11.76
N ASP A 662 -19.53 -34.26 -12.31
CA ASP A 662 -19.52 -35.71 -12.64
C ASP A 662 -18.26 -36.21 -13.36
N TYR A 663 -17.84 -35.56 -14.45
CA TYR A 663 -16.67 -36.01 -15.22
C TYR A 663 -15.37 -35.92 -14.40
N MET A 664 -15.28 -34.92 -13.52
CA MET A 664 -14.10 -34.72 -12.67
C MET A 664 -14.08 -35.75 -11.53
N VAL A 665 -15.24 -36.15 -11.00
CA VAL A 665 -15.34 -37.31 -10.09
C VAL A 665 -14.79 -38.56 -10.77
N GLN A 666 -15.24 -38.85 -12.00
CA GLN A 666 -14.81 -40.04 -12.74
C GLN A 666 -13.29 -40.05 -12.95
N LYS A 667 -12.72 -38.92 -13.35
CA LYS A 667 -11.28 -38.76 -13.51
C LYS A 667 -10.52 -38.98 -12.20
N MET A 668 -10.90 -38.27 -11.14
CA MET A 668 -10.22 -38.36 -9.85
C MET A 668 -10.32 -39.76 -9.22
N ALA A 669 -11.48 -40.41 -9.33
CA ALA A 669 -11.65 -41.80 -8.89
C ALA A 669 -10.83 -42.78 -9.74
N GLY A 670 -10.81 -42.60 -11.06
CA GLY A 670 -10.00 -43.39 -12.00
C GLY A 670 -8.49 -43.21 -11.80
N GLU A 671 -8.05 -42.13 -11.17
CA GLU A 671 -6.66 -41.92 -10.73
C GLU A 671 -6.39 -42.38 -9.28
N GLY A 672 -7.40 -42.93 -8.60
CA GLY A 672 -7.28 -43.42 -7.22
C GLY A 672 -7.15 -42.30 -6.18
N MET A 673 -7.62 -41.08 -6.49
CA MET A 673 -7.54 -39.92 -5.60
C MET A 673 -8.71 -39.85 -4.60
N LEU A 674 -9.81 -40.57 -4.86
CA LEU A 674 -11.04 -40.52 -4.04
C LEU A 674 -11.18 -41.76 -3.15
N GLN A 675 -11.86 -41.58 -2.02
CA GLN A 675 -12.28 -42.64 -1.12
C GLN A 675 -13.74 -43.01 -1.39
N GLU A 676 -14.07 -44.31 -1.31
CA GLU A 676 -15.46 -44.76 -1.38
C GLU A 676 -16.30 -44.27 -0.19
N ILE A 677 -17.56 -43.93 -0.47
CA ILE A 677 -18.53 -43.49 0.52
C ILE A 677 -19.02 -44.69 1.34
N ASP A 678 -18.81 -44.61 2.65
CA ASP A 678 -19.38 -45.52 3.63
C ASP A 678 -20.81 -45.09 3.95
N TRP A 679 -21.76 -45.60 3.17
CA TRP A 679 -23.19 -45.30 3.31
C TRP A 679 -23.78 -45.68 4.68
N SER A 680 -23.08 -46.48 5.49
CA SER A 680 -23.51 -46.77 6.87
C SER A 680 -23.33 -45.58 7.83
N LYS A 681 -22.45 -44.63 7.49
CA LYS A 681 -22.18 -43.40 8.26
C LYS A 681 -22.98 -42.17 7.79
N VAL A 682 -23.65 -42.28 6.65
CA VAL A 682 -24.55 -41.25 6.12
C VAL A 682 -25.92 -41.44 6.76
N GLU A 683 -26.43 -40.46 7.50
CA GLU A 683 -27.63 -40.61 8.33
C GLU A 683 -28.91 -40.09 7.66
N ASN A 684 -28.83 -38.99 6.91
CA ASN A 684 -30.01 -38.27 6.42
C ASN A 684 -30.46 -38.66 5.00
N ILE A 685 -29.60 -39.37 4.25
CA ILE A 685 -29.85 -39.71 2.84
C ILE A 685 -30.04 -41.21 2.66
N ASN A 686 -31.11 -41.61 1.97
CA ASN A 686 -31.35 -42.99 1.57
C ASN A 686 -30.23 -43.49 0.62
N SER A 687 -29.71 -44.69 0.87
CA SER A 687 -28.57 -45.19 0.08
C SER A 687 -29.01 -45.55 -1.33
N PRO A 688 -28.36 -45.03 -2.38
CA PRO A 688 -28.71 -45.35 -3.75
C PRO A 688 -28.25 -46.75 -4.18
N LEU A 689 -27.41 -47.40 -3.35
CA LEU A 689 -26.82 -48.72 -3.60
C LEU A 689 -27.54 -49.85 -2.85
N ASP A 690 -28.36 -49.54 -1.83
CA ASP A 690 -29.09 -50.52 -1.04
C ASP A 690 -30.60 -50.25 -1.03
N SER A 691 -31.35 -51.13 -1.71
CA SER A 691 -32.82 -51.07 -1.80
C SER A 691 -33.54 -51.27 -0.46
N ASN A 692 -32.87 -51.75 0.59
CA ASN A 692 -33.45 -51.94 1.92
C ASN A 692 -33.22 -50.74 2.86
N SER A 693 -32.58 -49.67 2.40
CA SER A 693 -32.21 -48.50 3.21
C SER A 693 -33.35 -47.50 3.45
N GLY A 694 -34.60 -47.96 3.51
CA GLY A 694 -35.75 -47.09 3.75
C GLY A 694 -35.82 -46.56 5.19
N GLY A 695 -36.13 -45.27 5.34
CA GLY A 695 -36.41 -44.64 6.64
C GLY A 695 -35.60 -43.38 6.97
N LYS A 696 -34.84 -42.81 6.03
CA LYS A 696 -34.16 -41.52 6.18
C LYS A 696 -34.91 -40.39 5.46
N ASP A 697 -34.55 -39.16 5.81
CA ASP A 697 -35.32 -37.95 5.51
C ASP A 697 -35.27 -37.52 4.03
N LEU A 698 -34.21 -37.86 3.30
CA LEU A 698 -33.99 -37.42 1.92
C LEU A 698 -33.82 -38.60 0.95
N THR A 699 -34.50 -38.51 -0.20
CA THR A 699 -34.48 -39.47 -1.29
C THR A 699 -34.05 -38.81 -2.59
N TYR A 700 -33.13 -39.44 -3.33
CA TYR A 700 -32.70 -38.93 -4.62
C TYR A 700 -33.86 -38.84 -5.61
N ASN A 701 -33.88 -37.74 -6.36
CA ASN A 701 -34.74 -37.62 -7.52
C ASN A 701 -34.42 -38.72 -8.56
N GLU A 702 -35.46 -39.26 -9.20
CA GLU A 702 -35.35 -40.40 -10.11
C GLU A 702 -34.51 -40.08 -11.36
N GLY A 703 -34.65 -38.87 -11.91
CA GLY A 703 -33.89 -38.41 -13.06
C GLY A 703 -32.38 -38.35 -12.76
N LEU A 704 -32.00 -37.70 -11.66
CA LEU A 704 -30.61 -37.65 -11.20
C LEU A 704 -30.03 -39.05 -10.96
N ASN A 705 -30.80 -39.92 -10.30
CA ASN A 705 -30.38 -41.28 -10.01
C ASN A 705 -30.13 -42.10 -11.29
N ASN A 706 -30.93 -41.86 -12.34
CA ASN A 706 -30.72 -42.44 -13.66
C ASN A 706 -29.41 -41.92 -14.25
N VAL A 707 -29.19 -40.60 -14.34
CA VAL A 707 -27.95 -40.01 -14.90
C VAL A 707 -26.69 -40.56 -14.22
N GLN A 708 -26.69 -40.63 -12.90
CA GLN A 708 -25.52 -41.10 -12.15
C GLN A 708 -25.26 -42.60 -12.34
N LYS A 709 -26.31 -43.43 -12.38
CA LYS A 709 -26.17 -44.87 -12.63
C LYS A 709 -25.52 -45.20 -13.98
N GLU A 710 -25.59 -44.27 -14.91
CA GLU A 710 -25.03 -44.39 -16.26
C GLU A 710 -23.57 -43.95 -16.33
N SER A 711 -23.08 -43.26 -15.29
CA SER A 711 -21.70 -42.80 -15.15
C SER A 711 -20.84 -43.86 -14.47
N VAL A 712 -19.99 -44.51 -15.27
CA VAL A 712 -19.20 -45.67 -14.85
C VAL A 712 -17.73 -45.32 -14.69
N ILE A 713 -17.12 -45.78 -13.60
CA ILE A 713 -15.71 -45.61 -13.27
C ILE A 713 -15.00 -46.97 -13.34
N ILE A 714 -13.82 -47.00 -13.97
CA ILE A 714 -12.93 -48.17 -13.90
C ILE A 714 -11.98 -47.95 -12.72
N ASP A 715 -12.09 -48.77 -11.68
CA ASP A 715 -11.23 -48.68 -10.50
C ASP A 715 -9.76 -48.97 -10.87
N SER A 716 -8.87 -48.02 -10.60
CA SER A 716 -7.44 -48.12 -10.88
C SER A 716 -6.72 -49.23 -10.11
N GLU A 717 -7.22 -49.64 -8.94
CA GLU A 717 -6.55 -50.62 -8.08
C GLU A 717 -6.93 -52.06 -8.45
N ASN A 718 -8.17 -52.29 -8.90
CA ASN A 718 -8.74 -53.63 -9.07
C ASN A 718 -9.19 -53.90 -10.52
N GLY A 719 -9.35 -52.87 -11.34
CA GLY A 719 -9.98 -52.95 -12.66
C GLY A 719 -11.50 -53.23 -12.61
N GLU A 720 -12.13 -53.12 -11.43
CA GLU A 720 -13.56 -53.33 -11.26
C GLU A 720 -14.35 -52.12 -11.77
N GLN A 721 -15.46 -52.40 -12.42
CA GLN A 721 -16.37 -51.40 -12.94
C GLN A 721 -17.31 -50.96 -11.81
N LYS A 722 -17.16 -49.71 -11.34
CA LYS A 722 -17.92 -49.13 -10.22
C LYS A 722 -18.78 -47.96 -10.70
N ASP A 723 -19.82 -47.68 -9.94
CA ASP A 723 -20.74 -46.57 -10.19
C ASP A 723 -20.17 -45.26 -9.60
N ILE A 724 -20.45 -44.11 -10.19
CA ILE A 724 -20.06 -42.79 -9.63
C ILE A 724 -20.56 -42.59 -8.19
N ARG A 725 -21.71 -43.20 -7.84
CA ARG A 725 -22.34 -43.14 -6.51
C ARG A 725 -21.57 -43.94 -5.44
N ASN A 726 -20.60 -44.76 -5.83
CA ASN A 726 -19.66 -45.37 -4.88
C ASN A 726 -18.70 -44.33 -4.28
N TYR A 727 -18.39 -43.26 -5.00
CA TYR A 727 -17.39 -42.26 -4.62
C TYR A 727 -17.97 -40.88 -4.31
N SER A 728 -19.27 -40.67 -4.55
CA SER A 728 -19.85 -39.34 -4.54
C SER A 728 -21.28 -39.29 -4.03
N ILE A 729 -21.66 -38.13 -3.48
CA ILE A 729 -23.01 -37.78 -3.02
C ILE A 729 -23.40 -36.51 -3.78
N PRO A 730 -24.38 -36.54 -4.71
CA PRO A 730 -24.76 -35.35 -5.44
C PRO A 730 -25.30 -34.26 -4.52
N TRP A 731 -24.87 -33.03 -4.77
CA TRP A 731 -25.21 -31.85 -3.99
C TRP A 731 -26.27 -31.04 -4.73
N PHE A 732 -25.93 -30.61 -5.94
CA PHE A 732 -26.80 -29.89 -6.85
C PHE A 732 -26.70 -30.50 -8.24
N TRP A 733 -27.76 -30.32 -9.02
CA TRP A 733 -27.81 -30.81 -10.38
C TRP A 733 -28.64 -29.89 -11.25
N GLY A 734 -28.51 -30.00 -12.55
CA GLY A 734 -29.21 -29.15 -13.48
C GLY A 734 -29.05 -29.57 -14.92
N ASP A 735 -29.53 -28.69 -15.79
CA ASP A 735 -29.49 -28.88 -17.23
C ASP A 735 -29.17 -27.55 -17.95
N VAL A 736 -28.88 -27.66 -19.24
CA VAL A 736 -28.68 -26.51 -20.13
C VAL A 736 -29.96 -26.25 -20.93
N ARG A 737 -30.41 -25.00 -21.00
CA ARG A 737 -31.69 -24.65 -21.63
C ARG A 737 -31.55 -23.60 -22.69
N ILE A 738 -32.48 -23.62 -23.65
CA ILE A 738 -32.69 -22.49 -24.56
C ILE A 738 -33.69 -21.55 -23.92
N VAL A 739 -33.30 -20.28 -23.80
CA VAL A 739 -34.09 -19.21 -23.18
C VAL A 739 -34.47 -18.22 -24.26
N PHE A 740 -35.75 -17.86 -24.34
CA PHE A 740 -36.31 -16.96 -25.34
C PHE A 740 -36.86 -15.70 -24.68
N ASN A 741 -36.46 -14.53 -25.21
CA ASN A 741 -36.97 -13.24 -24.76
C ASN A 741 -38.16 -12.79 -25.61
N LEU A 742 -39.37 -13.01 -25.09
CA LEU A 742 -40.61 -12.72 -25.81
C LEU A 742 -41.00 -11.23 -25.78
N GLY A 743 -40.38 -10.41 -24.94
CA GLY A 743 -40.74 -8.99 -24.80
C GLY A 743 -40.38 -8.39 -23.44
N TYR A 744 -41.01 -7.26 -23.12
CA TYR A 744 -40.90 -6.56 -21.84
C TYR A 744 -42.21 -5.85 -21.51
N LEU A 745 -42.52 -5.62 -20.23
CA LEU A 745 -43.59 -4.72 -19.83
C LEU A 745 -43.09 -3.27 -19.90
N ASN A 746 -43.87 -2.39 -20.52
CA ASN A 746 -43.57 -0.96 -20.49
C ASN A 746 -43.96 -0.34 -19.13
N SER A 747 -43.60 0.92 -18.90
CA SER A 747 -43.90 1.65 -17.65
C SER A 747 -45.40 1.80 -17.32
N ASN A 748 -46.30 1.41 -18.24
CA ASN A 748 -47.75 1.38 -18.03
C ASN A 748 -48.27 -0.03 -17.67
N GLY A 749 -47.38 -1.03 -17.57
CA GLY A 749 -47.74 -2.43 -17.35
C GLY A 749 -48.30 -3.13 -18.59
N GLU A 750 -48.08 -2.60 -19.80
CA GLU A 750 -48.49 -3.24 -21.05
C GLU A 750 -47.34 -4.06 -21.65
N PHE A 751 -47.64 -5.28 -22.07
CA PHE A 751 -46.64 -6.18 -22.65
C PHE A 751 -46.27 -5.76 -24.08
N VAL A 752 -45.00 -5.42 -24.28
CA VAL A 752 -44.39 -5.09 -25.58
C VAL A 752 -43.71 -6.34 -26.12
N ARG A 753 -44.33 -6.97 -27.11
CA ARG A 753 -43.85 -8.20 -27.76
C ARG A 753 -42.59 -7.98 -28.59
N ASN A 754 -41.61 -8.87 -28.46
CA ASN A 754 -40.49 -9.02 -29.39
C ASN A 754 -40.98 -9.67 -30.69
N GLN A 755 -41.61 -8.87 -31.55
CA GLN A 755 -42.26 -9.35 -32.78
C GLN A 755 -41.32 -10.18 -33.66
N LYS A 756 -40.05 -9.77 -33.77
CA LYS A 756 -39.04 -10.43 -34.61
C LYS A 756 -38.75 -11.87 -34.15
N LEU A 757 -38.62 -12.09 -32.84
CA LEU A 757 -38.40 -13.43 -32.30
C LEU A 757 -39.66 -14.29 -32.46
N VAL A 758 -40.83 -13.74 -32.12
CA VAL A 758 -42.04 -14.56 -32.15
C VAL A 758 -42.46 -14.93 -33.57
N ASP A 759 -42.33 -14.03 -34.55
CA ASP A 759 -42.54 -14.34 -35.97
C ASP A 759 -41.60 -15.49 -36.42
N PHE A 760 -40.35 -15.47 -35.96
CA PHE A 760 -39.40 -16.55 -36.22
C PHE A 760 -39.82 -17.87 -35.58
N LEU A 761 -40.29 -17.87 -34.34
CA LEU A 761 -40.76 -19.08 -33.65
C LEU A 761 -42.03 -19.66 -34.28
N GLU A 762 -42.93 -18.81 -34.78
CA GLU A 762 -44.10 -19.20 -35.58
C GLU A 762 -43.67 -19.82 -36.92
N GLU A 763 -42.74 -19.17 -37.65
CA GLU A 763 -42.17 -19.70 -38.90
C GLU A 763 -41.46 -21.06 -38.72
N SER A 764 -40.75 -21.23 -37.60
CA SER A 764 -40.07 -22.48 -37.25
C SER A 764 -41.02 -23.57 -36.71
N ASN A 765 -42.32 -23.27 -36.58
CA ASN A 765 -43.35 -24.20 -36.09
C ASN A 765 -43.02 -24.80 -34.71
N VAL A 766 -42.36 -24.05 -33.83
CA VAL A 766 -42.00 -24.52 -32.48
C VAL A 766 -42.98 -24.05 -31.41
N LEU A 767 -43.94 -23.20 -31.75
CA LEU A 767 -45.04 -22.80 -30.85
C LEU A 767 -46.20 -23.80 -30.94
N LYS A 768 -46.86 -24.09 -29.82
CA LYS A 768 -48.03 -25.00 -29.79
C LYS A 768 -49.22 -24.41 -30.57
N GLU A 769 -49.89 -25.26 -31.36
CA GLU A 769 -50.90 -24.89 -32.37
C GLU A 769 -52.22 -24.33 -31.80
N ASP A 770 -52.59 -24.67 -30.56
CA ASP A 770 -53.86 -24.28 -29.93
C ASP A 770 -53.81 -22.91 -29.21
N PHE A 771 -52.77 -22.11 -29.43
CA PHE A 771 -52.49 -20.94 -28.61
C PHE A 771 -53.07 -19.63 -29.18
N ASN A 772 -53.93 -18.94 -28.40
CA ASN A 772 -54.56 -17.67 -28.80
C ASN A 772 -54.14 -16.51 -27.85
N PRO A 773 -53.35 -15.52 -28.31
CA PRO A 773 -52.75 -14.50 -27.45
C PRO A 773 -53.73 -13.42 -26.92
N THR A 774 -55.05 -13.57 -27.13
CA THR A 774 -56.05 -12.55 -26.76
C THR A 774 -56.61 -12.64 -25.35
N GLU A 775 -56.27 -13.66 -24.55
CA GLU A 775 -56.84 -13.87 -23.21
C GLU A 775 -55.80 -14.28 -22.15
N ASN A 776 -54.82 -13.42 -21.79
CA ASN A 776 -53.93 -13.64 -20.63
C ASN A 776 -53.25 -15.03 -20.50
N GLU A 777 -53.22 -15.84 -21.56
CA GLU A 777 -52.54 -17.13 -21.68
C GLU A 777 -51.24 -16.93 -22.47
N TRP A 778 -50.18 -17.67 -22.10
CA TRP A 778 -48.78 -17.30 -22.39
C TRP A 778 -48.15 -18.28 -23.38
N TYR A 779 -47.20 -17.81 -24.21
CA TYR A 779 -46.55 -18.63 -25.24
C TYR A 779 -45.91 -19.88 -24.63
N GLN A 780 -46.14 -21.04 -25.27
CA GLN A 780 -45.50 -22.30 -24.92
C GLN A 780 -44.74 -22.85 -26.13
N ILE A 781 -43.50 -23.26 -25.90
CA ILE A 781 -42.71 -23.99 -26.89
C ILE A 781 -43.13 -25.47 -26.84
N ASP A 782 -43.20 -26.08 -28.01
CA ASP A 782 -43.40 -27.51 -28.19
C ASP A 782 -42.03 -28.22 -28.19
N PRO A 783 -41.66 -28.92 -27.10
CA PRO A 783 -40.35 -29.55 -26.97
C PRO A 783 -40.10 -30.59 -28.07
N ASP A 784 -41.13 -31.29 -28.55
CA ASP A 784 -41.01 -32.33 -29.57
C ASP A 784 -40.70 -31.76 -30.97
N LYS A 785 -40.93 -30.45 -31.16
CA LYS A 785 -40.58 -29.72 -32.40
C LYS A 785 -39.28 -28.92 -32.26
N LEU A 786 -38.87 -28.57 -31.04
CA LEU A 786 -37.68 -27.78 -30.75
C LEU A 786 -36.38 -28.59 -30.95
N SER A 787 -35.44 -28.01 -31.72
CA SER A 787 -34.11 -28.57 -31.99
C SER A 787 -33.01 -27.54 -31.77
N TRP A 788 -31.82 -27.96 -31.37
CA TRP A 788 -30.61 -27.13 -31.29
C TRP A 788 -30.27 -26.43 -32.61
N ASN A 789 -30.73 -26.94 -33.75
CA ASN A 789 -30.58 -26.27 -35.05
C ASN A 789 -31.23 -24.87 -35.08
N ILE A 790 -32.18 -24.59 -34.18
CA ILE A 790 -32.81 -23.28 -34.04
C ILE A 790 -31.79 -22.15 -33.82
N LEU A 791 -30.64 -22.45 -33.18
CA LEU A 791 -29.57 -21.46 -32.97
C LEU A 791 -28.96 -21.01 -34.30
N TRP A 792 -28.74 -21.93 -35.25
CA TRP A 792 -28.21 -21.59 -36.58
C TRP A 792 -29.25 -20.87 -37.43
N GLU A 793 -30.51 -21.26 -37.37
CA GLU A 793 -31.60 -20.60 -38.09
C GLU A 793 -31.79 -19.17 -37.59
N ALA A 794 -31.81 -18.97 -36.27
CA ALA A 794 -31.94 -17.68 -35.62
C ALA A 794 -30.73 -16.77 -35.93
N ALA A 795 -29.51 -17.31 -35.86
CA ALA A 795 -28.31 -16.58 -36.21
C ALA A 795 -28.33 -16.09 -37.68
N ASN A 796 -28.82 -16.92 -38.61
CA ASN A 796 -28.95 -16.55 -40.02
C ASN A 796 -30.06 -15.51 -40.27
N LYS A 797 -31.11 -15.49 -39.45
CA LYS A 797 -32.16 -14.46 -39.46
C LYS A 797 -31.74 -13.17 -38.74
N GLY A 798 -30.53 -13.12 -38.19
CA GLY A 798 -29.97 -11.94 -37.53
C GLY A 798 -30.53 -11.67 -36.14
N LEU A 799 -31.07 -12.69 -35.45
CA LEU A 799 -31.47 -12.61 -34.03
C LEU A 799 -30.22 -12.57 -33.14
N ASN A 800 -30.29 -11.86 -32.02
CA ASN A 800 -29.19 -11.72 -31.08
C ASN A 800 -29.12 -12.95 -30.16
N LEU A 801 -28.06 -13.74 -30.31
CA LEU A 801 -27.82 -14.94 -29.54
C LEU A 801 -26.78 -14.71 -28.44
N ALA A 802 -27.13 -15.07 -27.21
CA ALA A 802 -26.23 -15.04 -26.05
C ALA A 802 -25.98 -16.47 -25.54
N LEU A 803 -24.87 -17.08 -25.96
CA LEU A 803 -24.56 -18.47 -25.65
C LEU A 803 -23.56 -18.55 -24.48
N ASN A 804 -23.61 -19.61 -23.68
CA ASN A 804 -22.59 -19.85 -22.68
C ASN A 804 -21.21 -20.15 -23.30
N GLU A 805 -20.14 -19.80 -22.59
CA GLU A 805 -18.75 -19.99 -23.05
C GLU A 805 -18.13 -21.33 -22.67
N ASP A 806 -18.90 -22.24 -22.06
CA ASP A 806 -18.42 -23.57 -21.70
C ASP A 806 -18.16 -24.42 -22.96
N PRO A 807 -16.91 -24.88 -23.21
CA PRO A 807 -16.58 -25.68 -24.39
C PRO A 807 -17.46 -26.93 -24.52
N LYS A 808 -17.82 -27.59 -23.42
CA LYS A 808 -18.60 -28.82 -23.43
C LYS A 808 -20.04 -28.56 -23.85
N ASN A 809 -20.66 -27.51 -23.33
CA ASN A 809 -22.02 -27.13 -23.72
C ASN A 809 -22.08 -26.63 -25.17
N VAL A 810 -21.05 -25.89 -25.60
CA VAL A 810 -20.94 -25.41 -26.99
C VAL A 810 -20.83 -26.57 -27.98
N PHE A 811 -20.00 -27.56 -27.65
CA PHE A 811 -19.89 -28.74 -28.48
C PHE A 811 -21.12 -29.64 -28.39
N MET A 812 -21.77 -29.75 -27.23
CA MET A 812 -22.99 -30.54 -27.04
C MET A 812 -24.05 -30.17 -28.07
N TYR A 813 -24.45 -28.90 -28.21
CA TYR A 813 -25.52 -28.56 -29.17
C TYR A 813 -25.10 -28.78 -30.64
N GLY A 814 -23.80 -28.73 -30.95
CA GLY A 814 -23.28 -29.08 -32.27
C GLY A 814 -23.30 -30.58 -32.54
N PHE A 815 -22.98 -31.39 -31.53
CA PHE A 815 -23.09 -32.84 -31.59
C PHE A 815 -24.54 -33.27 -31.70
N GLU A 816 -25.43 -32.73 -30.88
CA GLU A 816 -26.84 -33.08 -30.90
C GLU A 816 -27.53 -32.69 -32.22
N LYS A 817 -27.20 -31.52 -32.78
CA LYS A 817 -27.65 -31.12 -34.12
C LYS A 817 -27.24 -32.11 -35.21
N LEU A 818 -26.01 -32.63 -35.17
CA LEU A 818 -25.46 -33.48 -36.25
C LEU A 818 -25.75 -34.97 -36.05
N TYR A 819 -25.82 -35.41 -34.80
CA TYR A 819 -25.77 -36.83 -34.43
C TYR A 819 -26.85 -37.27 -33.42
N GLY A 820 -27.65 -36.35 -32.86
CA GLY A 820 -28.62 -36.63 -31.80
C GLY A 820 -28.00 -36.73 -30.41
N ASN A 821 -28.79 -37.15 -29.41
CA ASN A 821 -28.31 -37.28 -28.02
C ASN A 821 -27.00 -38.11 -27.96
N VAL A 822 -25.95 -37.49 -27.43
CA VAL A 822 -24.63 -38.11 -27.20
C VAL A 822 -24.37 -38.10 -25.70
N GLY A 823 -24.31 -39.29 -25.08
CA GLY A 823 -24.07 -39.43 -23.65
C GLY A 823 -23.12 -40.58 -23.28
N THR A 824 -22.71 -40.59 -22.00
CA THR A 824 -21.66 -41.46 -21.43
C THR A 824 -21.95 -42.96 -21.49
N LYS A 825 -23.22 -43.39 -21.54
CA LYS A 825 -23.58 -44.82 -21.42
C LYS A 825 -23.35 -45.62 -22.72
N ASN A 826 -22.97 -44.93 -23.78
CA ASN A 826 -23.17 -45.39 -25.12
C ASN A 826 -21.82 -45.36 -25.84
N ASP A 827 -21.03 -46.41 -25.61
CA ASP A 827 -20.13 -46.97 -26.63
C ASP A 827 -21.01 -47.35 -27.85
N LEU A 828 -21.49 -46.34 -28.57
CA LEU A 828 -22.29 -46.45 -29.76
C LEU A 828 -21.34 -46.86 -30.87
N THR A 829 -21.11 -48.16 -31.00
CA THR A 829 -20.58 -48.74 -32.22
C THR A 829 -21.59 -48.51 -33.33
N VAL A 830 -21.38 -47.47 -34.13
CA VAL A 830 -21.97 -47.37 -35.46
C VAL A 830 -20.90 -47.79 -36.46
N ASN A 831 -21.06 -48.95 -37.10
CA ASN A 831 -20.11 -49.49 -38.11
C ASN A 831 -18.63 -49.60 -37.66
N ASP A 832 -18.34 -50.16 -36.48
CA ASP A 832 -16.97 -50.20 -35.93
C ASP A 832 -16.30 -48.81 -35.79
N VAL A 833 -17.08 -47.73 -35.80
CA VAL A 833 -16.60 -46.37 -35.54
C VAL A 833 -17.05 -45.96 -34.15
N LYS A 834 -16.11 -46.05 -33.20
CA LYS A 834 -16.20 -45.34 -31.93
C LYS A 834 -16.42 -43.84 -32.18
N LEU A 835 -17.26 -43.18 -31.39
CA LEU A 835 -17.29 -41.71 -31.22
C LEU A 835 -16.02 -41.21 -30.50
N THR A 836 -14.87 -41.65 -31.00
CA THR A 836 -13.50 -41.33 -30.58
C THR A 836 -12.67 -41.04 -31.84
N LYS A 837 -13.31 -40.46 -32.87
CA LYS A 837 -12.60 -39.99 -34.05
C LYS A 837 -12.58 -38.48 -34.01
N LYS A 838 -11.37 -37.97 -33.91
CA LYS A 838 -10.96 -36.58 -34.13
C LYS A 838 -11.80 -35.88 -35.22
N GLU A 839 -12.13 -36.59 -36.29
CA GLU A 839 -12.98 -36.17 -37.42
C GLU A 839 -14.37 -35.67 -37.02
N GLN A 840 -15.04 -36.25 -36.03
CA GLN A 840 -16.37 -35.78 -35.59
C GLN A 840 -16.28 -34.48 -34.79
N ILE A 841 -15.25 -34.37 -33.94
CA ILE A 841 -14.94 -33.10 -33.24
C ILE A 841 -14.58 -32.04 -34.28
N ASP A 842 -13.81 -32.39 -35.32
CA ASP A 842 -13.48 -31.48 -36.42
C ASP A 842 -14.74 -31.03 -37.19
N ASN A 843 -15.64 -31.95 -37.53
CA ASN A 843 -16.90 -31.63 -38.22
C ASN A 843 -17.82 -30.73 -37.38
N VAL A 844 -17.95 -31.03 -36.08
CA VAL A 844 -18.73 -30.22 -35.14
C VAL A 844 -18.08 -28.85 -34.95
N ALA A 845 -16.75 -28.79 -34.84
CA ALA A 845 -15.99 -27.54 -34.76
C ALA A 845 -16.23 -26.65 -36.00
N GLU A 846 -16.28 -27.24 -37.20
CA GLU A 846 -16.64 -26.51 -38.42
C GLU A 846 -18.08 -25.95 -38.37
N GLU A 847 -19.05 -26.73 -37.89
CA GLU A 847 -20.44 -26.28 -37.75
C GLU A 847 -20.59 -25.17 -36.68
N ILE A 848 -19.90 -25.31 -35.56
CA ILE A 848 -19.87 -24.31 -34.48
C ILE A 848 -19.20 -23.03 -34.98
N ASN A 849 -18.13 -23.12 -35.75
CA ASN A 849 -17.49 -21.96 -36.34
C ASN A 849 -18.45 -21.19 -37.28
N LYS A 850 -19.34 -21.89 -38.01
CA LYS A 850 -20.39 -21.24 -38.83
C LYS A 850 -21.41 -20.48 -37.97
N LEU A 851 -21.69 -20.93 -36.75
CA LEU A 851 -22.57 -20.25 -35.81
C LEU A 851 -21.87 -19.05 -35.17
N ILE A 852 -20.71 -19.27 -34.57
CA ILE A 852 -19.99 -18.30 -33.74
C ILE A 852 -19.35 -17.17 -34.57
N SER A 853 -19.03 -17.41 -35.85
CA SER A 853 -18.49 -16.38 -36.75
C SER A 853 -19.51 -15.29 -37.13
N LYS A 854 -20.78 -15.42 -36.72
CA LYS A 854 -21.82 -14.42 -36.95
C LYS A 854 -21.73 -13.30 -35.90
N ASN A 855 -21.78 -12.04 -36.35
CA ASN A 855 -21.65 -10.88 -35.46
C ASN A 855 -22.77 -10.77 -34.40
N ASN A 856 -23.92 -11.39 -34.64
CA ASN A 856 -25.07 -11.44 -33.74
C ASN A 856 -25.04 -12.64 -32.77
N VAL A 857 -23.93 -13.37 -32.69
CA VAL A 857 -23.76 -14.51 -31.77
C VAL A 857 -22.61 -14.24 -30.80
N GLY A 858 -22.95 -14.05 -29.52
CA GLY A 858 -22.00 -13.88 -28.43
C GLY A 858 -21.75 -15.17 -27.65
N LEU A 859 -20.53 -15.30 -27.11
CA LEU A 859 -20.20 -16.29 -26.09
C LEU A 859 -19.92 -15.50 -24.81
N TYR A 860 -20.55 -15.89 -23.70
CA TYR A 860 -20.48 -15.18 -22.45
C TYR A 860 -20.29 -16.16 -21.28
N GLY A 861 -19.39 -15.81 -20.35
CA GLY A 861 -19.28 -16.45 -19.04
C GLY A 861 -20.29 -15.84 -18.07
N ASP A 862 -19.81 -15.32 -16.94
CA ASP A 862 -20.67 -14.69 -15.92
C ASP A 862 -21.52 -13.52 -16.49
N GLN A 863 -21.03 -12.81 -17.51
CA GLN A 863 -21.77 -11.73 -18.21
C GLN A 863 -23.09 -12.19 -18.87
N LEU A 864 -23.28 -13.50 -19.03
CA LEU A 864 -24.52 -14.05 -19.56
C LEU A 864 -25.70 -13.75 -18.63
N LEU A 865 -25.47 -13.75 -17.31
CA LEU A 865 -26.46 -13.40 -16.30
C LEU A 865 -26.95 -11.96 -16.49
N ASP A 866 -26.02 -11.01 -16.63
CA ASP A 866 -26.32 -9.60 -16.85
C ASP A 866 -27.09 -9.38 -18.15
N LYS A 867 -26.71 -10.06 -19.23
CA LYS A 867 -27.43 -9.95 -20.50
C LYS A 867 -28.85 -10.48 -20.42
N VAL A 868 -29.05 -11.57 -19.69
CA VAL A 868 -30.37 -12.16 -19.51
C VAL A 868 -31.22 -11.27 -18.62
N HIS A 869 -30.65 -10.76 -17.53
CA HIS A 869 -31.30 -9.79 -16.65
C HIS A 869 -31.68 -8.50 -17.41
N ASN A 870 -30.73 -7.88 -18.10
CA ASN A 870 -31.00 -6.65 -18.86
C ASN A 870 -31.83 -6.90 -20.13
N LYS A 871 -32.27 -8.15 -20.39
CA LYS A 871 -33.05 -8.59 -21.56
C LYS A 871 -32.38 -8.23 -22.89
N GLU A 872 -31.05 -8.18 -22.93
CA GLU A 872 -30.23 -7.82 -24.10
C GLU A 872 -29.95 -9.01 -25.02
N PHE A 873 -30.97 -9.83 -25.28
CA PHE A 873 -30.86 -11.04 -26.09
C PHE A 873 -32.22 -11.35 -26.74
N ASP A 874 -32.18 -12.09 -27.85
CA ASP A 874 -33.37 -12.72 -28.41
C ASP A 874 -33.44 -14.20 -27.97
N ILE A 875 -32.32 -14.92 -28.07
CA ILE A 875 -32.17 -16.32 -27.64
C ILE A 875 -30.90 -16.46 -26.81
N ALA A 876 -31.00 -17.07 -25.63
CA ALA A 876 -29.85 -17.40 -24.79
C ALA A 876 -29.74 -18.90 -24.54
N VAL A 877 -28.53 -19.38 -24.25
CA VAL A 877 -28.28 -20.76 -23.83
C VAL A 877 -27.49 -20.74 -22.54
N MET A 878 -28.09 -21.17 -21.44
CA MET A 878 -27.53 -21.06 -20.10
C MET A 878 -27.96 -22.23 -19.20
N TYR A 879 -27.31 -22.35 -18.04
CA TYR A 879 -27.72 -23.29 -17.01
C TYR A 879 -29.05 -22.87 -16.38
N ASN A 880 -29.90 -23.83 -16.01
CA ASN A 880 -31.19 -23.53 -15.38
C ASN A 880 -31.06 -22.77 -14.05
N GLY A 881 -30.05 -23.09 -13.23
CA GLY A 881 -29.74 -22.34 -12.00
C GLY A 881 -29.40 -20.86 -12.28
N ASP A 882 -28.56 -20.61 -13.29
CA ASP A 882 -28.21 -19.24 -13.70
C ASP A 882 -29.43 -18.46 -14.19
N LEU A 883 -30.37 -19.11 -14.89
CA LEU A 883 -31.61 -18.48 -15.32
C LEU A 883 -32.46 -18.04 -14.13
N LEU A 884 -32.58 -18.89 -13.10
CA LEU A 884 -33.30 -18.54 -11.87
C LEU A 884 -32.65 -17.36 -11.16
N TRP A 885 -31.32 -17.32 -11.13
CA TRP A 885 -30.57 -16.24 -10.51
C TRP A 885 -30.71 -14.92 -11.29
N ALA A 886 -30.60 -14.94 -12.61
CA ALA A 886 -30.72 -13.75 -13.46
C ALA A 886 -32.13 -13.13 -13.46
N THR A 887 -33.15 -13.91 -13.10
CA THR A 887 -34.56 -13.47 -13.05
C THR A 887 -35.04 -13.08 -11.66
N ASP A 888 -34.17 -13.14 -10.64
CA ASP A 888 -34.52 -12.78 -9.27
C ASP A 888 -34.61 -11.25 -9.08
N ASP A 889 -35.56 -10.80 -8.26
CA ASP A 889 -35.77 -9.39 -7.91
C ASP A 889 -34.58 -8.78 -7.17
N GLU A 890 -33.77 -9.60 -6.48
CA GLU A 890 -32.59 -9.16 -5.74
C GLU A 890 -31.31 -9.14 -6.61
N TYR A 891 -31.40 -9.58 -7.87
CA TYR A 891 -30.28 -9.51 -8.81
C TYR A 891 -30.00 -8.06 -9.22
N SER A 892 -28.73 -7.66 -9.22
CA SER A 892 -28.27 -6.36 -9.72
C SER A 892 -27.16 -6.56 -10.74
N SER A 893 -27.30 -6.01 -11.95
CA SER A 893 -26.28 -6.14 -13.00
C SER A 893 -25.08 -5.20 -12.77
N GLU A 894 -23.90 -5.57 -13.29
CA GLU A 894 -22.68 -4.75 -13.15
C GLU A 894 -22.84 -3.35 -13.81
N ASP A 895 -23.63 -3.24 -14.89
CA ASP A 895 -23.86 -1.98 -15.63
C ASP A 895 -24.80 -1.02 -14.87
N GLU A 896 -25.81 -1.53 -14.15
CA GLU A 896 -26.67 -0.72 -13.29
C GLU A 896 -25.90 -0.17 -12.08
N GLU A 897 -24.88 -0.90 -11.61
CA GLU A 897 -23.94 -0.41 -10.61
C GLU A 897 -23.01 0.71 -11.16
N GLU A 898 -22.71 0.77 -12.46
CA GLU A 898 -21.95 1.87 -13.06
C GLU A 898 -22.82 3.12 -13.33
N ILE A 899 -24.07 2.97 -13.78
CA ILE A 899 -24.97 4.11 -14.09
C ILE A 899 -25.45 4.82 -12.82
N SER A 900 -25.72 4.07 -11.75
CA SER A 900 -26.05 4.62 -10.42
C SER A 900 -24.92 5.49 -9.83
N ASN A 901 -23.68 5.33 -10.30
CA ASN A 901 -22.55 6.18 -9.92
C ASN A 901 -22.51 7.52 -10.68
N GLU A 902 -23.13 7.65 -11.86
CA GLU A 902 -23.17 8.90 -12.63
C GLU A 902 -24.34 9.81 -12.25
N ILE A 903 -25.44 9.26 -11.75
CA ILE A 903 -26.61 10.03 -11.29
C ILE A 903 -26.53 10.21 -9.76
N THR A 904 -25.58 11.04 -9.33
CA THR A 904 -25.66 11.66 -7.99
C THR A 904 -26.39 12.99 -8.13
N ASP A 905 -27.49 13.15 -7.38
CA ASP A 905 -28.32 14.36 -7.21
C ASP A 905 -29.63 14.46 -8.02
N LEU A 906 -30.48 13.42 -8.07
CA LEU A 906 -31.94 13.65 -8.17
C LEU A 906 -32.72 12.65 -7.31
N ASP A 907 -33.72 13.16 -6.62
CA ASP A 907 -34.55 12.51 -5.60
C ASP A 907 -35.20 11.20 -6.08
N ASP A 908 -35.06 10.12 -5.31
CA ASP A 908 -35.92 8.94 -5.42
C ASP A 908 -36.43 8.48 -4.05
N GLU A 909 -37.47 9.18 -3.57
CA GLU A 909 -38.43 8.67 -2.58
C GLU A 909 -39.61 7.93 -3.28
N ASN A 910 -39.48 7.53 -4.55
CA ASN A 910 -40.61 7.00 -5.33
C ASN A 910 -40.28 5.82 -6.28
N SER A 911 -39.26 5.01 -6.01
CA SER A 911 -39.21 3.66 -6.60
C SER A 911 -40.02 2.69 -5.75
N SER A 912 -41.34 2.75 -5.92
CA SER A 912 -42.17 1.58 -5.61
C SER A 912 -41.61 0.40 -6.40
N LYS A 913 -41.12 -0.62 -5.68
CA LYS A 913 -40.74 -1.93 -6.20
C LYS A 913 -41.65 -2.32 -7.37
N GLU A 914 -41.15 -2.21 -8.60
CA GLU A 914 -41.71 -2.93 -9.74
C GLU A 914 -41.45 -4.41 -9.44
N GLU A 915 -42.48 -5.18 -9.10
CA GLU A 915 -42.40 -6.65 -9.07
C GLU A 915 -41.83 -7.11 -10.42
N SER A 916 -40.88 -8.07 -10.42
CA SER A 916 -40.20 -8.48 -11.66
C SER A 916 -41.15 -8.84 -12.80
N ASP A 917 -41.04 -8.05 -13.85
CA ASP A 917 -41.59 -8.28 -15.19
C ASP A 917 -41.14 -9.64 -15.79
N PHE A 918 -40.04 -10.23 -15.32
CA PHE A 918 -39.44 -11.45 -15.88
C PHE A 918 -40.37 -12.66 -15.96
N LYS A 919 -41.26 -12.84 -14.99
CA LYS A 919 -42.18 -13.98 -14.98
C LYS A 919 -42.95 -14.07 -16.30
N PHE A 920 -43.35 -12.93 -16.86
CA PHE A 920 -44.27 -12.84 -17.99
C PHE A 920 -43.60 -12.77 -19.37
N THR A 921 -42.28 -12.57 -19.44
CA THR A 921 -41.63 -12.19 -20.72
C THR A 921 -40.53 -13.12 -21.19
N ILE A 922 -40.07 -14.05 -20.34
CA ILE A 922 -39.07 -15.06 -20.71
C ILE A 922 -39.73 -16.43 -20.70
N ILE A 923 -39.34 -17.29 -21.65
CA ILE A 923 -39.66 -18.72 -21.62
C ILE A 923 -38.38 -19.52 -21.84
N SER A 924 -38.26 -20.68 -21.20
CA SER A 924 -37.15 -21.60 -21.41
C SER A 924 -37.67 -22.98 -21.76
N GLU A 925 -37.01 -23.68 -22.67
CA GLU A 925 -37.36 -25.05 -23.03
C GLU A 925 -36.13 -25.84 -23.46
N ILE A 926 -36.25 -27.17 -23.47
CA ILE A 926 -35.20 -28.11 -23.86
C ILE A 926 -35.59 -28.79 -25.18
N PRO A 927 -34.66 -28.92 -26.14
CA PRO A 927 -34.91 -29.66 -27.36
C PRO A 927 -35.25 -31.14 -27.11
N ASN A 928 -36.30 -31.65 -27.77
CA ASN A 928 -36.67 -33.08 -27.78
C ASN A 928 -37.03 -33.57 -29.20
N LYS A 929 -36.60 -32.84 -30.24
CA LYS A 929 -36.95 -33.17 -31.63
C LYS A 929 -36.43 -34.54 -32.04
N SER A 930 -37.31 -35.33 -32.65
CA SER A 930 -36.94 -36.65 -33.17
C SER A 930 -36.09 -36.56 -34.44
N ILE A 931 -34.96 -37.28 -34.47
CA ILE A 931 -34.06 -37.35 -35.63
C ILE A 931 -34.34 -38.64 -36.41
N GLN A 932 -34.84 -38.52 -37.64
CA GLN A 932 -35.08 -39.68 -38.50
C GLN A 932 -33.78 -40.17 -39.17
N ASN A 933 -33.58 -41.50 -39.19
CA ASN A 933 -32.52 -42.24 -39.89
C ASN A 933 -31.15 -42.37 -39.21
N VAL A 934 -31.04 -42.19 -37.89
CA VAL A 934 -29.82 -42.57 -37.15
C VAL A 934 -30.07 -43.89 -36.41
N LYS A 935 -29.54 -44.99 -36.97
CA LYS A 935 -29.58 -46.32 -36.35
C LYS A 935 -28.24 -46.60 -35.69
N VAL A 936 -28.26 -47.00 -34.43
CA VAL A 936 -27.10 -47.55 -33.75
C VAL A 936 -27.43 -48.94 -33.21
N ASN A 937 -26.71 -49.97 -33.68
CA ASN A 937 -26.92 -51.37 -33.26
C ASN A 937 -28.39 -51.85 -33.32
N ASP A 938 -29.09 -51.57 -34.43
CA ASP A 938 -30.52 -51.86 -34.62
C ASP A 938 -31.48 -51.17 -33.62
N VAL A 939 -30.96 -50.25 -32.79
CA VAL A 939 -31.73 -49.35 -31.93
C VAL A 939 -31.75 -47.96 -32.58
N GLU A 940 -32.95 -47.43 -32.76
CA GLU A 940 -33.19 -46.08 -33.27
C GLU A 940 -32.84 -45.07 -32.15
N VAL A 941 -31.86 -44.18 -32.37
CA VAL A 941 -31.63 -43.06 -31.44
C VAL A 941 -32.69 -42.02 -31.75
N LYS A 942 -33.60 -41.79 -30.80
CA LYS A 942 -34.89 -41.18 -31.14
C LYS A 942 -34.89 -39.66 -31.13
N ASN A 943 -34.24 -38.97 -30.18
CA ASN A 943 -34.42 -37.51 -29.99
C ASN A 943 -33.11 -36.75 -29.63
N GLU A 944 -33.09 -35.44 -29.88
CA GLU A 944 -32.18 -34.48 -29.23
C GLU A 944 -32.50 -34.36 -27.71
N SER A 945 -31.61 -33.75 -26.93
CA SER A 945 -31.77 -33.60 -25.48
C SER A 945 -30.93 -32.40 -24.95
N THR A 946 -30.35 -32.53 -23.76
CA THR A 946 -29.47 -31.53 -23.16
C THR A 946 -28.41 -32.20 -22.29
N ASN A 947 -27.36 -31.45 -21.98
CA ASN A 947 -26.33 -31.85 -21.04
C ASN A 947 -26.88 -31.77 -19.61
N LEU A 948 -27.01 -32.93 -18.98
CA LEU A 948 -27.30 -33.04 -17.56
C LEU A 948 -25.99 -33.02 -16.77
N TRP A 949 -25.94 -32.19 -15.73
CA TRP A 949 -24.76 -32.05 -14.88
C TRP A 949 -25.15 -32.22 -13.42
N SER A 950 -24.26 -32.83 -12.64
CA SER A 950 -24.34 -32.88 -11.19
C SER A 950 -22.99 -32.49 -10.59
N ASP A 951 -23.05 -31.65 -9.56
CA ASP A 951 -21.94 -31.31 -8.68
C ASP A 951 -22.01 -32.20 -7.45
N ASN A 952 -20.94 -32.95 -7.21
CA ASN A 952 -20.97 -34.04 -6.25
C ASN A 952 -19.95 -33.86 -5.15
N LEU A 953 -20.42 -34.03 -3.92
CA LEU A 953 -19.56 -34.16 -2.76
C LEU A 953 -18.74 -35.44 -2.88
N VAL A 954 -17.41 -35.32 -2.78
CA VAL A 954 -16.48 -36.45 -2.74
C VAL A 954 -15.54 -36.36 -1.55
N ILE A 955 -15.08 -37.52 -1.08
CA ILE A 955 -14.08 -37.63 -0.02
C ILE A 955 -12.71 -37.90 -0.65
N ASN A 956 -11.72 -37.08 -0.33
CA ASN A 956 -10.35 -37.31 -0.81
C ASN A 956 -9.74 -38.54 -0.10
N LYS A 957 -9.01 -39.39 -0.82
CA LYS A 957 -8.30 -40.53 -0.21
C LYS A 957 -7.24 -40.13 0.81
N ALA A 958 -6.68 -38.92 0.67
CA ALA A 958 -5.73 -38.34 1.62
C ALA A 958 -6.40 -37.60 2.79
N ASN A 959 -7.71 -37.79 3.01
CA ASN A 959 -8.49 -37.19 4.09
C ASN A 959 -7.84 -37.42 5.47
N ARG A 960 -7.80 -36.36 6.27
CA ARG A 960 -7.12 -36.34 7.58
C ARG A 960 -8.05 -36.68 8.74
N ASN A 961 -9.36 -36.50 8.58
CA ASN A 961 -10.37 -36.67 9.62
C ASN A 961 -11.71 -37.17 9.04
N ILE A 962 -11.75 -38.47 8.75
CA ILE A 962 -12.87 -39.08 8.04
C ILE A 962 -14.18 -39.02 8.83
N ASP A 963 -14.13 -39.20 10.15
CA ASP A 963 -15.33 -39.18 10.99
C ASP A 963 -15.93 -37.78 11.09
N LEU A 964 -15.09 -36.73 11.15
CA LEU A 964 -15.58 -35.36 11.09
C LEU A 964 -16.14 -35.01 9.71
N THR A 965 -15.58 -35.58 8.65
CA THR A 965 -16.09 -35.41 7.29
C THR A 965 -17.51 -35.96 7.18
N TYR A 966 -17.78 -37.15 7.72
CA TYR A 966 -19.15 -37.71 7.75
C TYR A 966 -20.11 -36.89 8.62
N LYS A 967 -19.65 -36.34 9.75
CA LYS A 967 -20.47 -35.39 10.53
C LYS A 967 -20.87 -34.16 9.72
N PHE A 968 -19.93 -33.60 8.95
CA PHE A 968 -20.21 -32.47 8.08
C PHE A 968 -21.18 -32.84 6.96
N ILE A 969 -21.01 -34.01 6.33
CA ILE A 969 -21.96 -34.56 5.34
C ILE A 969 -23.36 -34.62 5.96
N ASN A 970 -23.51 -35.23 7.13
CA ASN A 970 -24.82 -35.35 7.77
C ASN A 970 -25.42 -33.97 8.11
N PHE A 971 -24.61 -33.01 8.58
CA PHE A 971 -25.08 -31.65 8.85
C PHE A 971 -25.57 -30.93 7.59
N ILE A 972 -24.79 -30.98 6.50
CA ILE A 972 -25.09 -30.24 5.28
C ILE A 972 -26.24 -30.85 4.49
N PHE A 973 -26.44 -32.16 4.62
CA PHE A 973 -27.59 -32.89 4.06
C PHE A 973 -28.71 -33.10 5.09
N SER A 974 -28.78 -32.29 6.14
CA SER A 974 -30.01 -32.18 6.93
C SER A 974 -31.06 -31.38 6.15
N TYR A 975 -32.34 -31.63 6.43
CA TYR A 975 -33.45 -30.98 5.72
C TYR A 975 -33.35 -29.45 5.76
N ASP A 976 -33.17 -28.87 6.96
CA ASP A 976 -33.07 -27.41 7.14
C ASP A 976 -31.86 -26.81 6.43
N SER A 977 -30.69 -27.48 6.50
CA SER A 977 -29.49 -27.03 5.78
C SER A 977 -29.69 -27.06 4.27
N GLN A 978 -30.38 -28.07 3.73
CA GLN A 978 -30.65 -28.15 2.29
C GLN A 978 -31.58 -27.04 1.82
N ILE A 979 -32.63 -26.72 2.59
CA ILE A 979 -33.51 -25.58 2.29
C ILE A 979 -32.72 -24.27 2.28
N ALA A 980 -31.95 -23.98 3.33
CA ALA A 980 -31.15 -22.75 3.42
C ALA A 980 -30.17 -22.60 2.25
N GLN A 981 -29.55 -23.70 1.82
CA GLN A 981 -28.64 -23.69 0.69
C GLN A 981 -29.35 -23.44 -0.64
N VAL A 982 -30.53 -24.00 -0.86
CA VAL A 982 -31.29 -23.73 -2.09
C VAL A 982 -31.82 -22.29 -2.10
N GLU A 983 -32.24 -21.76 -0.97
CA GLU A 983 -32.66 -20.35 -0.86
C GLU A 983 -31.52 -19.39 -1.18
N GLU A 984 -30.30 -19.68 -0.71
CA GLU A 984 -29.10 -18.87 -0.99
C GLU A 984 -28.61 -19.01 -2.44
N THR A 985 -28.58 -20.24 -2.98
CA THR A 985 -27.98 -20.53 -4.29
C THR A 985 -28.93 -20.39 -5.47
N ARG A 986 -30.23 -20.56 -5.21
CA ARG A 986 -31.29 -20.76 -6.22
C ARG A 986 -31.02 -21.92 -7.19
N THR A 987 -30.14 -22.85 -6.82
CA THR A 987 -29.82 -24.04 -7.61
C THR A 987 -30.76 -25.21 -7.25
N THR A 988 -30.92 -26.15 -8.19
CA THR A 988 -31.78 -27.31 -7.98
C THR A 988 -31.17 -28.33 -7.03
N SER A 989 -31.92 -28.70 -6.00
CA SER A 989 -31.57 -29.80 -5.10
C SER A 989 -31.67 -31.15 -5.82
N GLY A 990 -30.81 -32.10 -5.43
CA GLY A 990 -30.87 -33.50 -5.89
C GLY A 990 -31.94 -34.36 -5.18
N PHE A 991 -32.67 -33.80 -4.21
CA PHE A 991 -33.59 -34.55 -3.35
C PHE A 991 -35.07 -34.20 -3.59
N GLU A 992 -35.90 -35.24 -3.71
CA GLU A 992 -37.30 -35.12 -4.07
C GLU A 992 -38.12 -34.32 -3.03
N GLU A 993 -37.84 -34.52 -1.74
CA GLU A 993 -38.54 -33.84 -0.64
C GLU A 993 -38.27 -32.32 -0.65
N ILE A 994 -37.05 -31.91 -0.96
CA ILE A 994 -36.64 -30.50 -1.05
C ILE A 994 -37.25 -29.85 -2.29
N ILE A 995 -37.21 -30.56 -3.43
CA ILE A 995 -37.85 -30.12 -4.67
C ILE A 995 -39.35 -29.88 -4.48
N GLN A 996 -40.05 -30.78 -3.78
CA GLN A 996 -41.49 -30.66 -3.53
C GLN A 996 -41.84 -29.47 -2.62
N GLU A 997 -41.04 -29.19 -1.60
CA GLU A 997 -41.22 -28.04 -0.71
C GLU A 997 -41.11 -26.72 -1.48
N ILE A 998 -40.08 -26.58 -2.30
CA ILE A 998 -39.86 -25.38 -3.13
C ILE A 998 -40.96 -25.22 -4.16
N LYS A 999 -41.39 -26.33 -4.79
CA LYS A 999 -42.51 -26.34 -5.74
C LYS A 999 -43.80 -25.80 -5.11
N ASN A 1000 -44.09 -26.18 -3.85
CA ASN A 1000 -45.28 -25.70 -3.15
C ASN A 1000 -45.25 -24.20 -2.86
N ASN A 1001 -44.06 -23.61 -2.69
CA ASN A 1001 -43.89 -22.21 -2.31
C ASN A 1001 -43.79 -21.24 -3.50
N SER A 1002 -43.36 -21.69 -4.69
CA SER A 1002 -42.94 -20.78 -5.77
C SER A 1002 -43.87 -20.70 -7.01
N GLY A 1003 -44.89 -21.55 -7.12
CA GLY A 1003 -45.88 -21.55 -8.20
C GLY A 1003 -45.47 -22.27 -9.50
N VAL A 1004 -46.44 -22.48 -10.41
CA VAL A 1004 -46.38 -23.44 -11.56
C VAL A 1004 -45.30 -23.11 -12.61
N GLN A 1005 -44.95 -21.84 -12.79
CA GLN A 1005 -44.00 -21.44 -13.82
C GLN A 1005 -42.55 -21.46 -13.33
N TRP A 1006 -42.35 -21.15 -12.04
CA TRP A 1006 -41.09 -21.36 -11.35
C TRP A 1006 -40.69 -22.83 -11.36
N GLU A 1007 -41.67 -23.73 -11.19
CA GLU A 1007 -41.49 -25.17 -11.29
C GLU A 1007 -40.83 -25.58 -12.61
N LYS A 1008 -41.23 -24.97 -13.73
CA LYS A 1008 -40.68 -25.32 -15.05
C LYS A 1008 -39.21 -24.94 -15.19
N TRP A 1009 -38.76 -23.82 -14.62
CA TRP A 1009 -37.36 -23.40 -14.69
C TRP A 1009 -36.50 -24.12 -13.65
N TYR A 1010 -37.10 -24.47 -12.52
CA TYR A 1010 -36.42 -25.10 -11.40
C TYR A 1010 -36.12 -26.57 -11.63
N LEU A 1011 -37.06 -27.37 -12.14
CA LEU A 1011 -36.90 -28.82 -12.29
C LEU A 1011 -36.08 -29.20 -13.53
N PRO A 1012 -34.92 -29.85 -13.38
CA PRO A 1012 -34.13 -30.35 -14.50
C PRO A 1012 -34.83 -31.48 -15.25
N HIS A 1013 -34.42 -31.70 -16.49
CA HIS A 1013 -34.96 -32.78 -17.32
C HIS A 1013 -34.69 -34.15 -16.68
N GLN A 1014 -35.74 -34.98 -16.63
CA GLN A 1014 -35.74 -36.25 -15.90
C GLN A 1014 -35.17 -37.41 -16.72
N GLU A 1015 -35.04 -37.24 -18.04
CA GLU A 1015 -34.54 -38.23 -18.98
C GLU A 1015 -33.34 -37.65 -19.74
N GLY A 1016 -32.18 -38.30 -19.76
CA GLY A 1016 -31.00 -37.76 -20.46
C GLY A 1016 -29.69 -38.33 -19.94
N GLN A 1017 -28.58 -37.79 -20.43
CA GLN A 1017 -27.21 -38.22 -20.06
C GLN A 1017 -26.27 -37.02 -19.97
N ALA A 1018 -25.21 -37.16 -19.17
CA ALA A 1018 -24.12 -36.19 -19.16
C ALA A 1018 -23.33 -36.25 -20.47
N PHE A 1019 -22.97 -35.09 -21.02
CA PHE A 1019 -22.15 -34.97 -22.22
C PHE A 1019 -20.66 -35.15 -21.90
N GLY A 1020 -19.96 -36.05 -22.60
CA GLY A 1020 -18.52 -36.26 -22.40
C GLY A 1020 -17.89 -37.29 -23.35
N PHE A 1021 -16.55 -37.24 -23.46
CA PHE A 1021 -15.72 -38.17 -24.24
C PHE A 1021 -14.61 -38.80 -23.39
N ASP A 1022 -13.81 -39.70 -23.99
CA ASP A 1022 -12.52 -40.12 -23.43
C ASP A 1022 -11.60 -38.89 -23.23
N GLU A 1023 -10.81 -38.87 -22.15
CA GLU A 1023 -9.94 -37.77 -21.72
C GLU A 1023 -9.05 -37.21 -22.84
N LYS A 1024 -8.54 -38.05 -23.74
CA LYS A 1024 -7.71 -37.60 -24.86
C LYS A 1024 -8.47 -36.68 -25.82
N PHE A 1025 -9.76 -36.93 -26.00
CA PHE A 1025 -10.62 -36.19 -26.91
C PHE A 1025 -11.29 -35.00 -26.22
N ASP A 1026 -11.55 -35.07 -24.91
CA ASP A 1026 -11.96 -33.91 -24.12
C ASP A 1026 -10.93 -32.77 -24.24
N ASN A 1027 -9.64 -33.06 -24.06
CA ASN A 1027 -8.57 -32.07 -24.25
C ASN A 1027 -8.54 -31.52 -25.69
N TYR A 1028 -8.74 -32.40 -26.68
CA TYR A 1028 -8.74 -32.02 -28.08
C TYR A 1028 -9.92 -31.12 -28.47
N LEU A 1029 -11.10 -31.37 -27.88
CA LEU A 1029 -12.30 -30.56 -28.05
C LEU A 1029 -12.07 -29.15 -27.49
N VAL A 1030 -11.49 -29.04 -26.30
CA VAL A 1030 -11.15 -27.74 -25.68
C VAL A 1030 -10.11 -26.99 -26.53
N ASP A 1031 -9.09 -27.67 -27.05
CA ASP A 1031 -8.13 -27.07 -27.99
C ASP A 1031 -8.82 -26.50 -29.23
N LYS A 1032 -9.80 -27.24 -29.79
CA LYS A 1032 -10.57 -26.80 -30.96
C LYS A 1032 -11.49 -25.62 -30.66
N PHE A 1033 -12.13 -25.63 -29.51
CA PHE A 1033 -12.92 -24.50 -29.04
C PHE A 1033 -12.07 -23.21 -28.95
N ASN A 1034 -10.89 -23.32 -28.33
CA ASN A 1034 -9.94 -22.20 -28.23
C ASN A 1034 -9.46 -21.71 -29.60
N GLU A 1035 -9.24 -22.61 -30.56
CA GLU A 1035 -8.93 -22.26 -31.96
C GLU A 1035 -10.06 -21.42 -32.57
N ILE A 1036 -11.32 -21.84 -32.44
CA ILE A 1036 -12.49 -21.10 -32.95
C ILE A 1036 -12.57 -19.71 -32.31
N ILE A 1037 -12.48 -19.61 -30.98
CA ILE A 1037 -12.57 -18.32 -30.28
C ILE A 1037 -11.43 -17.38 -30.68
N SER A 1038 -10.21 -17.90 -30.84
CA SER A 1038 -9.06 -17.08 -31.24
C SER A 1038 -9.23 -16.39 -32.60
N THR A 1039 -10.11 -16.92 -33.45
CA THR A 1039 -10.44 -16.36 -34.77
C THR A 1039 -11.64 -15.39 -34.75
N LYS A 1040 -12.33 -15.26 -33.61
CA LYS A 1040 -13.43 -14.32 -33.40
C LYS A 1040 -12.86 -12.92 -33.16
N HIS A 1041 -13.09 -12.01 -34.10
CA HIS A 1041 -12.63 -10.61 -34.07
C HIS A 1041 -13.79 -9.63 -33.96
#